data_AF-A0A2G9M8T8-F1
#
_entry.id   AF-A0A2G9M8T8-F1
#
_cell.length_a   1.000
_cell.length_b   1.000
_cell.length_c   1.000
_cell.angle_alpha   90.00
_cell.angle_beta   90.00
_cell.angle_gamma   90.00
#
_symmetry.space_group_name_H-M   'P 1'
#
loop_
_entity.id
_entity.type
_entity.pdbx_description
1 polymer ?
#
loop_
_entity_poly.entity_id
_entity_poly.type
_entity_poly.pdbx_seq_one_letter_code
_entity_poly.pdbx_strand_id
1 'polypeptide(L)'
;MKDIPKLKRPSRSPEHHSVHKKHLTVLWVGLVILAVAVAVLYPFIKDGVVGRAFGDFPTGFYWEEESVAVENTGYNFESCPSGLDPIRRITKLPTSSAINTADNDYCCVNSGIYCPDLAPGAQASGSNVPIENFRCYSLNSVIKPTATSTSRLCTENTVNNIYGPSMWVNCYDTLNPGIFEEPGSSASGRFLCLEDQWTPCTSEMVGLLEDEEKYYCDGIQWHDCDLGENADEVIADGRFSCAARDLWLECNSQNENELSERRGTFCDGSIWQACNASNIGEPSDMWGYFCDLTDNYIWNNQFDMKEFLEVKLTVGDASTKTIDQQSLYACSEDRQTTPEHFQTCFMKNDDNIEVLGLLVPSLDVLHATNQKPTIWNVDYLLIYDQTTPDRTGVVTLKNLSQEDANFPSSVFAGLADGERIGLVLDDEYYLLSHEGQEFSLQNLQLTHIPTLQQFSLQQLPEYQFQFEVFAGRAITISLQDGRYFISVTEPEEAAAAYVIPHVLTEEYEVGFSKTSPIRLVDDGASIQITVCQSDNENDVFELQVCLNDEPLVTLPQGVLLKYGLGEKEVGFLYQYNATSGKQGYIFDLVSVPAGGTMVDLDNVIFIENMVNSRRVAVEFENSLYLLTHPATSPLSLPSTSLVSYTQAADTTSVIESYPASGNEKKAYISIPDGRMTLERSYNPPESVSVPPPPFKLSGLTNNQIADIEVTMENQLSWSVSSNAPANVVSPAFGILSVSERDINGDVNWFRLDSLKGNVDIPKETPIINNNVLFYYFSSVVHESARIKTANMYQYYNISHLGSNFHDYNDQFIDTFTAGNEIALSFNGAYFLLGYEGPVGGELQFFDYQYLTLRSLTEDIVYTDKVVSYTDGVTFHVPAGDIQVVIDYDLNQIQFSSVTQMGLLESFLPQETYSATLTPLNTVKVGVETYTICDNAYTQTFTESVLLCRGGVYSKTLVRDELVSDYVNGILIQYHGRNDGGQKVVTFRYIFTFNEFTHFSDNKVKTQDWLTVANNLQNNHNPVIFLEDKWYELRGSSTLDSFQLVELPRISSFNEIQMHATGSQYEGTENGTIVINKRMLFFQKEFVEIDGNFKINLVMTPLPQYLLNAVGFNVSATQTFQMFQTELNGPVYTLSVVSSDIEGFVQVTLNDEIERIYFGLLPENEERRILLSTGNIVTIDVVDVEQTILHIQK
;
A
#
# COMPACT_ATOMS: atom_id res chain seq x y z
N MET A 1 -45.27 13.94 62.34
CA MET A 1 -44.26 14.71 63.12
C MET A 1 -43.03 14.91 62.23
N LYS A 2 -42.30 16.02 62.40
CA LYS A 2 -40.84 16.24 62.19
C LYS A 2 -40.05 15.42 61.14
N ASP A 3 -39.18 15.97 60.30
CA ASP A 3 -38.70 17.36 60.11
C ASP A 3 -38.15 17.56 58.65
N ILE A 4 -37.92 18.83 58.26
CA ILE A 4 -37.53 19.36 56.91
C ILE A 4 -36.72 20.68 57.17
N PRO A 5 -35.82 21.25 56.32
CA PRO A 5 -35.33 20.96 54.94
C PRO A 5 -33.80 20.54 54.88
N LYS A 6 -32.93 20.65 53.84
CA LYS A 6 -32.60 21.69 52.82
C LYS A 6 -31.81 21.18 51.58
N LEU A 7 -31.69 22.09 50.59
CA LEU A 7 -31.00 22.02 49.28
C LEU A 7 -29.47 22.14 49.32
N LYS A 8 -28.79 21.70 48.22
CA LYS A 8 -27.93 22.58 47.38
C LYS A 8 -27.61 22.01 45.98
N ARG A 9 -27.31 22.93 45.04
CA ARG A 9 -26.75 22.78 43.65
C ARG A 9 -25.42 23.61 43.61
N PRO A 10 -24.64 23.70 42.50
CA PRO A 10 -24.29 22.76 41.40
C PRO A 10 -22.76 22.72 41.12
N SER A 11 -22.30 21.95 40.10
CA SER A 11 -21.00 22.16 39.41
C SER A 11 -21.04 21.63 37.95
N ARG A 12 -19.96 21.86 37.17
CA ARG A 12 -19.85 21.66 35.69
C ARG A 12 -18.85 20.54 35.32
N SER A 13 -18.97 20.05 34.08
CA SER A 13 -17.97 19.70 33.02
C SER A 13 -16.44 19.76 33.32
N PRO A 14 -15.56 19.10 32.52
CA PRO A 14 -15.80 18.54 31.16
C PRO A 14 -15.12 17.19 30.77
N GLU A 15 -15.34 16.81 29.50
CA GLU A 15 -14.37 16.27 28.50
C GLU A 15 -13.99 14.78 28.30
N HIS A 16 -13.69 14.53 27.03
CA HIS A 16 -13.48 13.29 26.27
C HIS A 16 -12.13 12.58 26.54
N HIS A 17 -12.10 11.25 26.40
CA HIS A 17 -11.49 10.53 25.24
C HIS A 17 -11.30 9.03 25.56
N SER A 18 -11.65 8.12 24.63
CA SER A 18 -11.42 6.67 24.81
C SER A 18 -11.46 5.84 23.50
N VAL A 19 -10.49 6.04 22.61
CA VAL A 19 -10.15 5.05 21.55
C VAL A 19 -8.62 4.99 21.40
N HIS A 20 -8.00 3.94 21.95
CA HIS A 20 -6.71 3.32 21.55
C HIS A 20 -6.22 2.46 22.73
N LYS A 21 -6.34 1.13 22.64
CA LYS A 21 -5.82 0.23 23.70
C LYS A 21 -5.42 -1.19 23.25
N LYS A 22 -5.15 -1.40 21.95
CA LYS A 22 -4.77 -2.73 21.40
C LYS A 22 -3.30 -2.88 20.96
N HIS A 23 -2.54 -1.81 20.75
CA HIS A 23 -1.16 -1.90 20.26
C HIS A 23 -0.09 -2.06 21.37
N LEU A 24 -0.36 -1.59 22.59
CA LEU A 24 0.64 -1.56 23.68
C LEU A 24 1.08 -2.96 24.15
N THR A 25 0.21 -3.97 24.00
CA THR A 25 0.46 -5.35 24.49
C THR A 25 1.49 -6.09 23.64
N VAL A 26 1.57 -5.81 22.33
CA VAL A 26 2.50 -6.49 21.41
C VAL A 26 3.95 -6.06 21.67
N LEU A 27 4.16 -4.75 21.88
CA LEU A 27 5.49 -4.17 22.14
C LEU A 27 6.14 -4.77 23.41
N TRP A 28 5.33 -5.03 24.45
CA TRP A 28 5.78 -5.60 25.71
C TRP A 28 6.29 -7.04 25.61
N VAL A 29 5.72 -7.86 24.71
CA VAL A 29 6.16 -9.26 24.54
C VAL A 29 7.53 -9.33 23.87
N GLY A 30 7.78 -8.51 22.84
CA GLY A 30 9.09 -8.46 22.17
C GLY A 30 10.22 -8.03 23.10
N LEU A 31 10.00 -7.01 23.93
CA LEU A 31 10.98 -6.47 24.87
C LEU A 31 11.41 -7.50 25.94
N VAL A 32 10.47 -8.33 26.42
CA VAL A 32 10.77 -9.41 27.38
C VAL A 32 11.59 -10.53 26.75
N ILE A 33 11.32 -10.90 25.48
CA ILE A 33 12.09 -11.94 24.78
C ILE A 33 13.55 -11.51 24.59
N LEU A 34 13.78 -10.25 24.20
CA LEU A 34 15.14 -9.70 24.02
C LEU A 34 15.94 -9.70 25.33
N ALA A 35 15.32 -9.29 26.44
CA ALA A 35 15.96 -9.28 27.75
C ALA A 35 16.36 -10.68 28.25
N VAL A 36 15.56 -11.71 27.96
CA VAL A 36 15.88 -13.11 28.30
C VAL A 36 17.05 -13.64 27.46
N ALA A 37 17.15 -13.27 26.17
CA ALA A 37 18.27 -13.70 25.33
C ALA A 37 19.63 -13.17 25.84
N VAL A 38 19.69 -11.89 26.23
CA VAL A 38 20.90 -11.26 26.79
C VAL A 38 21.29 -11.90 28.13
N ALA A 39 20.32 -12.17 29.01
CA ALA A 39 20.57 -12.74 30.33
C ALA A 39 21.13 -14.19 30.31
N VAL A 40 20.88 -14.96 29.25
CA VAL A 40 21.33 -16.35 29.12
C VAL A 40 22.76 -16.48 28.59
N LEU A 41 23.25 -15.50 27.82
CA LEU A 41 24.57 -15.57 27.15
C LEU A 41 25.72 -14.97 27.96
N TYR A 42 25.44 -14.20 29.01
CA TYR A 42 26.45 -13.50 29.82
C TYR A 42 27.43 -14.35 30.66
N PRO A 43 27.17 -15.60 31.12
CA PRO A 43 28.01 -16.26 32.13
C PRO A 43 29.22 -17.03 31.59
N PHE A 44 29.64 -16.84 30.33
CA PHE A 44 30.62 -17.71 29.66
C PHE A 44 32.06 -17.18 29.52
N ILE A 45 32.40 -15.97 30.00
CA ILE A 45 33.77 -15.44 29.92
C ILE A 45 34.26 -14.87 31.27
N LYS A 46 34.81 -15.74 32.12
CA LYS A 46 35.88 -15.40 33.08
C LYS A 46 36.46 -16.65 33.76
N ASP A 47 37.78 -16.83 33.68
CA ASP A 47 38.69 -17.17 34.79
C ASP A 47 40.10 -17.55 34.29
N GLY A 48 41.11 -17.32 35.13
CA GLY A 48 42.38 -18.04 35.07
C GLY A 48 43.55 -17.39 34.31
N VAL A 49 44.19 -16.38 34.91
CA VAL A 49 45.61 -16.10 34.59
C VAL A 49 46.46 -17.26 35.11
N VAL A 50 47.15 -17.96 34.21
CA VAL A 50 48.12 -19.01 34.53
C VAL A 50 49.31 -18.86 33.59
N GLY A 51 50.47 -18.48 34.13
CA GLY A 51 51.68 -18.25 33.34
C GLY A 51 52.11 -19.48 32.54
N ARG A 52 52.56 -19.25 31.30
CA ARG A 52 53.12 -20.28 30.42
C ARG A 52 54.61 -20.01 30.23
N ALA A 53 55.44 -21.00 30.53
CA ALA A 53 56.87 -20.96 30.21
C ALA A 53 57.10 -21.37 28.74
N PHE A 54 57.75 -20.50 27.96
CA PHE A 54 58.26 -20.81 26.63
C PHE A 54 59.68 -21.39 26.72
N GLY A 55 60.15 -22.10 25.68
CA GLY A 55 61.42 -22.84 25.78
C GLY A 55 62.19 -23.05 24.49
N ASP A 56 63.49 -23.30 24.64
CA ASP A 56 64.52 -23.48 23.61
C ASP A 56 64.63 -22.36 22.56
N PHE A 57 65.54 -21.41 22.83
CA PHE A 57 66.16 -20.54 21.84
C PHE A 57 67.57 -21.07 21.49
N PRO A 58 68.17 -20.71 20.34
CA PRO A 58 69.45 -21.30 19.89
C PRO A 58 70.69 -21.04 20.76
N THR A 59 70.58 -20.28 21.85
CA THR A 59 71.71 -19.73 22.65
C THR A 59 71.41 -19.63 24.16
N GLY A 60 70.50 -20.43 24.73
CA GLY A 60 70.30 -20.42 26.19
C GLY A 60 69.10 -21.20 26.73
N PHE A 61 69.18 -21.57 28.02
CA PHE A 61 68.12 -22.24 28.80
C PHE A 61 67.75 -21.41 30.05
N TYR A 62 66.48 -21.44 30.45
CA TYR A 62 65.95 -20.77 31.65
C TYR A 62 65.55 -21.78 32.74
N TRP A 63 65.67 -21.40 34.01
CA TRP A 63 65.32 -22.21 35.18
C TRP A 63 64.76 -21.34 36.31
N GLU A 64 63.81 -21.88 37.07
CA GLU A 64 63.26 -21.28 38.30
C GLU A 64 63.61 -22.12 39.53
N GLU A 65 63.83 -21.43 40.66
CA GLU A 65 64.25 -22.00 41.94
C GLU A 65 63.08 -21.99 42.94
N GLU A 66 62.40 -23.12 43.12
CA GLU A 66 61.20 -23.23 43.97
C GLU A 66 61.57 -23.54 45.43
N SER A 67 61.57 -22.52 46.30
CA SER A 67 61.93 -22.68 47.72
C SER A 67 60.81 -23.33 48.56
N VAL A 68 61.02 -24.58 48.99
CA VAL A 68 59.98 -25.38 49.66
C VAL A 68 59.93 -25.11 51.18
N ALA A 69 58.99 -24.26 51.61
CA ALA A 69 58.62 -24.12 53.02
C ALA A 69 57.59 -25.20 53.43
N VAL A 70 57.97 -26.09 54.36
CA VAL A 70 57.15 -27.27 54.73
C VAL A 70 56.20 -26.96 55.89
N GLU A 71 54.93 -26.64 55.61
CA GLU A 71 53.86 -26.59 56.62
C GLU A 71 52.78 -27.68 56.41
N ASN A 72 52.94 -28.80 57.13
CA ASN A 72 51.91 -29.73 57.61
C ASN A 72 50.67 -30.03 56.71
N THR A 73 50.86 -30.78 55.62
CA THR A 73 49.75 -31.41 54.86
C THR A 73 49.81 -32.95 54.84
N GLY A 74 50.32 -33.58 55.90
CA GLY A 74 49.96 -34.95 56.29
C GLY A 74 50.52 -36.13 55.48
N TYR A 75 51.29 -35.87 54.42
CA TYR A 75 51.95 -36.91 53.61
C TYR A 75 53.48 -36.78 53.69
N ASN A 76 54.18 -37.92 53.85
CA ASN A 76 55.63 -37.95 53.93
C ASN A 76 56.27 -37.82 52.54
N PHE A 77 57.08 -36.79 52.34
CA PHE A 77 58.03 -36.68 51.23
C PHE A 77 59.46 -36.75 51.76
N GLU A 78 60.33 -37.49 51.07
CA GLU A 78 61.78 -37.36 51.27
C GLU A 78 62.21 -36.03 50.65
N SER A 79 62.57 -35.04 51.48
CA SER A 79 63.16 -33.79 51.01
C SER A 79 64.53 -34.03 50.38
N CYS A 80 64.97 -33.15 49.48
CA CYS A 80 66.33 -33.19 48.95
C CYS A 80 67.38 -33.30 50.08
N PRO A 81 68.43 -34.12 49.94
CA PRO A 81 69.51 -34.21 50.93
C PRO A 81 70.09 -32.83 51.25
N SER A 82 70.25 -32.53 52.54
CA SER A 82 70.67 -31.20 53.01
C SER A 82 71.95 -30.70 52.33
N GLY A 83 71.85 -29.61 51.58
CA GLY A 83 72.91 -29.07 50.73
C GLY A 83 72.69 -29.26 49.22
N LEU A 84 71.56 -29.86 48.81
CA LEU A 84 71.09 -29.90 47.43
C LEU A 84 69.75 -29.18 47.29
N ASP A 85 69.63 -28.32 46.28
CA ASP A 85 68.44 -27.55 45.96
C ASP A 85 67.60 -28.26 44.88
N PRO A 86 66.25 -28.22 44.95
CA PRO A 86 65.39 -28.86 43.96
C PRO A 86 65.29 -28.01 42.68
N ILE A 87 65.57 -28.63 41.52
CA ILE A 87 65.27 -28.05 40.21
C ILE A 87 64.27 -28.91 39.44
N ARG A 88 63.40 -28.25 38.67
CA ARG A 88 62.39 -28.89 37.82
C ARG A 88 62.76 -28.70 36.36
N ARG A 89 62.93 -29.80 35.62
CA ARG A 89 63.28 -29.73 34.19
C ARG A 89 62.02 -29.64 33.33
N ILE A 90 61.82 -28.52 32.64
CA ILE A 90 60.76 -28.39 31.63
C ILE A 90 61.28 -28.97 30.31
N THR A 91 60.58 -29.95 29.74
CA THR A 91 60.98 -30.63 28.49
C THR A 91 59.94 -30.42 27.39
N LYS A 92 60.38 -29.98 26.21
CA LYS A 92 59.53 -29.58 25.08
C LYS A 92 58.99 -30.80 24.33
N LEU A 93 57.67 -30.85 24.09
CA LEU A 93 57.01 -31.82 23.20
C LEU A 93 56.07 -31.09 22.21
N PRO A 94 55.80 -31.65 21.00
CA PRO A 94 55.30 -30.85 19.88
C PRO A 94 53.77 -30.78 19.75
N THR A 95 53.28 -29.54 19.63
CA THR A 95 52.16 -29.12 18.76
C THR A 95 51.05 -30.14 18.48
N SER A 96 50.22 -30.47 19.48
CA SER A 96 48.81 -30.85 19.27
C SER A 96 48.00 -30.76 20.58
N SER A 97 46.68 -30.69 20.47
CA SER A 97 45.77 -30.33 21.55
C SER A 97 45.47 -31.47 22.54
N ALA A 98 46.37 -31.75 23.48
CA ALA A 98 46.06 -32.39 24.77
C ALA A 98 47.24 -32.30 25.76
N ILE A 99 47.13 -31.49 26.84
CA ILE A 99 48.12 -31.52 27.93
C ILE A 99 47.76 -32.66 28.89
N ASN A 100 48.39 -33.83 28.70
CA ASN A 100 48.51 -34.82 29.78
C ASN A 100 49.61 -34.35 30.75
N THR A 101 49.20 -33.86 31.93
CA THR A 101 50.12 -33.43 33.00
C THR A 101 50.75 -34.64 33.70
N ALA A 102 51.70 -35.33 33.05
CA ALA A 102 52.18 -36.65 33.47
C ALA A 102 53.70 -36.85 33.55
N ASP A 103 54.53 -35.92 33.04
CA ASP A 103 56.01 -35.99 33.13
C ASP A 103 56.57 -34.71 33.80
N ASN A 104 56.66 -34.74 35.13
CA ASN A 104 57.32 -33.71 35.96
C ASN A 104 58.45 -34.36 36.75
N ASP A 105 59.64 -34.51 36.15
CA ASP A 105 60.84 -34.95 36.86
C ASP A 105 61.44 -33.78 37.66
N TYR A 106 61.41 -33.91 38.98
CA TYR A 106 62.14 -33.06 39.93
C TYR A 106 63.46 -33.75 40.29
N CYS A 107 64.58 -33.01 40.28
CA CYS A 107 65.90 -33.53 40.61
C CYS A 107 66.63 -32.57 41.55
N CYS A 108 67.42 -33.08 42.50
CA CYS A 108 68.20 -32.24 43.43
C CYS A 108 69.63 -31.97 42.88
N VAL A 109 70.09 -30.72 42.88
CA VAL A 109 71.45 -30.30 42.44
C VAL A 109 72.21 -29.58 43.53
N ASN A 110 73.54 -29.52 43.42
CA ASN A 110 74.41 -28.90 44.43
C ASN A 110 74.54 -27.39 44.19
N SER A 111 74.57 -26.59 45.27
CA SER A 111 74.42 -25.12 45.30
C SER A 111 75.62 -24.31 44.77
N GLY A 112 76.24 -24.76 43.67
CA GLY A 112 77.45 -24.16 43.11
C GLY A 112 77.90 -24.75 41.77
N ILE A 113 76.95 -25.18 40.93
CA ILE A 113 77.19 -25.67 39.56
C ILE A 113 77.04 -24.50 38.56
N TYR A 114 77.92 -24.41 37.57
CA TYR A 114 77.84 -23.38 36.53
C TYR A 114 76.81 -23.78 35.46
N CYS A 115 76.06 -22.80 34.94
CA CYS A 115 74.94 -23.00 34.01
C CYS A 115 75.24 -23.97 32.82
N PRO A 116 76.43 -23.96 32.16
CA PRO A 116 76.72 -24.88 31.05
C PRO A 116 76.79 -26.37 31.39
N ASP A 117 77.06 -26.74 32.65
CA ASP A 117 77.22 -28.16 33.07
C ASP A 117 75.89 -28.95 33.06
N LEU A 118 74.76 -28.27 32.84
CA LEU A 118 73.41 -28.85 32.77
C LEU A 118 72.91 -29.09 31.32
N ALA A 119 73.72 -28.78 30.30
CA ALA A 119 73.34 -28.90 28.90
C ALA A 119 73.21 -30.38 28.42
N PRO A 120 72.14 -30.74 27.66
CA PRO A 120 71.95 -32.11 27.16
C PRO A 120 73.04 -32.56 26.17
N GLY A 121 74.07 -33.24 26.66
CA GLY A 121 75.16 -33.79 25.85
C GLY A 121 76.57 -33.51 26.37
N ALA A 122 76.72 -32.75 27.46
CA ALA A 122 78.02 -32.45 28.07
C ALA A 122 78.74 -33.74 28.55
N GLN A 123 79.77 -34.18 27.82
CA GLN A 123 80.69 -35.22 28.32
C GLN A 123 81.72 -34.60 29.25
N ALA A 124 81.60 -34.87 30.55
CA ALA A 124 82.54 -34.41 31.58
C ALA A 124 83.95 -34.99 31.36
N SER A 125 84.80 -34.22 30.68
CA SER A 125 86.15 -34.68 30.29
C SER A 125 87.17 -34.54 31.43
N GLY A 126 87.39 -35.64 32.15
CA GLY A 126 88.62 -35.83 32.94
C GLY A 126 88.52 -35.70 34.47
N SER A 127 87.32 -35.67 35.06
CA SER A 127 87.13 -35.78 36.52
C SER A 127 86.44 -37.09 36.90
N ASN A 128 87.08 -37.92 37.71
CA ASN A 128 86.53 -39.19 38.21
C ASN A 128 85.58 -38.96 39.41
N VAL A 129 84.50 -38.23 39.19
CA VAL A 129 83.34 -38.16 40.10
C VAL A 129 82.14 -38.77 39.38
N PRO A 130 81.76 -40.02 39.70
CA PRO A 130 80.55 -40.63 39.14
C PRO A 130 79.31 -39.78 39.45
N ILE A 131 78.48 -39.54 38.43
CA ILE A 131 77.28 -38.72 38.51
C ILE A 131 76.13 -39.59 39.10
N GLU A 132 76.32 -40.05 40.35
CA GLU A 132 75.39 -40.94 41.07
C GLU A 132 74.41 -40.19 42.00
N ASN A 133 74.51 -38.86 42.09
CA ASN A 133 73.69 -38.03 43.00
C ASN A 133 72.40 -37.49 42.37
N PHE A 134 72.15 -37.68 41.07
CA PHE A 134 70.86 -37.34 40.46
C PHE A 134 69.83 -38.42 40.79
N ARG A 135 69.11 -38.22 41.90
CA ARG A 135 67.83 -38.89 42.16
C ARG A 135 66.71 -37.99 41.69
N CYS A 136 65.99 -38.43 40.68
CA CYS A 136 64.74 -37.80 40.26
C CYS A 136 63.58 -38.73 40.64
N TYR A 137 62.48 -38.16 41.11
CA TYR A 137 61.38 -38.88 41.77
C TYR A 137 60.08 -38.69 40.99
N SER A 138 59.34 -39.77 40.70
CA SER A 138 58.16 -39.73 39.83
C SER A 138 56.81 -39.96 40.53
N LEU A 139 55.85 -39.12 40.13
CA LEU A 139 54.39 -39.25 40.23
C LEU A 139 53.67 -39.12 41.59
N ASN A 140 52.47 -38.52 41.49
CA ASN A 140 51.35 -38.53 42.43
C ASN A 140 51.40 -37.64 43.69
N SER A 141 51.90 -36.41 43.54
CA SER A 141 51.59 -35.30 44.46
C SER A 141 51.36 -33.98 43.71
N VAL A 142 50.19 -33.37 43.91
CA VAL A 142 49.87 -32.05 43.34
C VAL A 142 50.32 -30.96 44.31
N ILE A 143 51.39 -30.24 43.95
CA ILE A 143 51.82 -29.02 44.62
C ILE A 143 51.14 -27.82 43.92
N LYS A 144 50.71 -26.82 44.69
CA LYS A 144 50.23 -25.53 44.18
C LYS A 144 51.22 -24.44 44.58
N PRO A 145 51.84 -23.70 43.64
CA PRO A 145 52.68 -22.55 43.97
C PRO A 145 51.83 -21.36 44.45
N THR A 146 52.42 -20.54 45.32
CA THR A 146 51.94 -19.17 45.64
C THR A 146 53.16 -18.26 45.81
N ALA A 147 53.05 -17.01 45.33
CA ALA A 147 54.18 -16.14 45.06
C ALA A 147 55.13 -15.83 46.24
N THR A 148 56.40 -16.17 46.07
CA THR A 148 57.57 -15.28 46.18
C THR A 148 58.80 -16.04 45.64
N SER A 149 59.25 -15.73 44.44
CA SER A 149 60.38 -16.40 43.76
C SER A 149 61.11 -15.40 42.87
N THR A 150 62.40 -15.18 43.10
CA THR A 150 63.22 -14.27 42.29
C THR A 150 63.70 -14.95 41.00
N SER A 151 63.40 -14.34 39.85
CA SER A 151 63.80 -14.90 38.56
C SER A 151 65.31 -14.75 38.29
N ARG A 152 65.88 -15.68 37.52
CA ARG A 152 67.28 -15.64 37.08
C ARG A 152 67.43 -15.97 35.61
N LEU A 153 68.01 -15.05 34.84
CA LEU A 153 68.36 -15.26 33.44
C LEU A 153 69.82 -15.74 33.35
N CYS A 154 70.10 -16.85 32.66
CA CYS A 154 71.46 -17.29 32.36
C CYS A 154 71.86 -16.76 30.98
N THR A 155 72.88 -15.90 30.89
CA THR A 155 73.36 -15.35 29.62
C THR A 155 74.74 -15.88 29.24
N GLU A 156 74.94 -16.14 27.93
CA GLU A 156 76.26 -16.44 27.37
C GLU A 156 76.97 -15.13 26.99
N ASN A 157 77.86 -14.66 27.86
CA ASN A 157 78.66 -13.47 27.59
C ASN A 157 79.64 -13.74 26.44
N THR A 158 79.30 -13.24 25.25
CA THR A 158 80.02 -13.51 24.00
C THR A 158 81.05 -12.42 23.64
N VAL A 159 81.21 -11.39 24.49
CA VAL A 159 82.05 -10.22 24.20
C VAL A 159 83.52 -10.53 24.45
N ASN A 160 84.34 -10.46 23.37
CA ASN A 160 85.80 -10.61 23.37
C ASN A 160 86.41 -12.02 23.59
N ASN A 161 85.70 -13.09 23.25
CA ASN A 161 86.29 -14.37 22.79
C ASN A 161 87.33 -15.03 23.75
N ILE A 162 87.16 -14.80 25.05
CA ILE A 162 87.90 -15.44 26.16
C ILE A 162 86.82 -16.03 27.08
N TYR A 163 86.93 -17.31 27.42
CA TYR A 163 85.92 -18.05 28.21
C TYR A 163 85.74 -17.47 29.63
N GLY A 164 84.88 -16.46 29.76
CA GLY A 164 84.23 -16.10 31.01
C GLY A 164 83.09 -17.09 31.32
N PRO A 165 82.74 -17.30 32.60
CA PRO A 165 81.61 -18.15 32.96
C PRO A 165 80.28 -17.46 32.60
N SER A 166 79.36 -18.20 31.97
CA SER A 166 77.96 -17.79 31.84
C SER A 166 77.39 -17.50 33.23
N MET A 167 76.83 -16.31 33.42
CA MET A 167 76.40 -15.82 34.73
C MET A 167 74.88 -15.73 34.83
N TRP A 168 74.38 -15.92 36.06
CA TRP A 168 72.98 -15.71 36.39
C TRP A 168 72.76 -14.23 36.72
N VAL A 169 71.84 -13.59 35.99
CA VAL A 169 71.39 -12.22 36.21
C VAL A 169 70.03 -12.27 36.92
N ASN A 170 69.96 -11.82 38.18
CA ASN A 170 68.69 -11.64 38.87
C ASN A 170 68.02 -10.36 38.35
N CYS A 171 66.70 -10.36 38.13
CA CYS A 171 65.99 -9.12 37.73
C CYS A 171 66.08 -8.04 38.83
N TYR A 172 66.07 -8.40 40.12
CA TYR A 172 66.26 -7.43 41.21
C TYR A 172 67.64 -6.72 41.24
N ASP A 173 68.66 -7.23 40.53
CA ASP A 173 69.99 -6.62 40.47
C ASP A 173 70.08 -5.50 39.41
N THR A 174 69.12 -5.42 38.47
CA THR A 174 68.96 -4.25 37.60
C THR A 174 68.18 -3.17 38.36
N LEU A 175 68.83 -2.02 38.60
CA LEU A 175 68.36 -0.99 39.55
C LEU A 175 67.13 -0.16 39.11
N ASN A 176 66.51 -0.50 37.98
CA ASN A 176 65.24 0.02 37.48
C ASN A 176 64.49 -1.14 36.78
N PRO A 177 63.15 -1.13 36.70
CA PRO A 177 62.44 -1.91 35.71
C PRO A 177 62.88 -1.48 34.30
N GLY A 178 63.01 -2.42 33.37
CA GLY A 178 63.51 -2.11 32.04
C GLY A 178 64.00 -3.29 31.21
N ILE A 179 64.31 -2.98 29.97
CA ILE A 179 64.73 -3.93 28.94
C ILE A 179 66.17 -4.40 29.19
N PHE A 180 66.43 -5.69 29.01
CA PHE A 180 67.78 -6.25 29.10
C PHE A 180 68.64 -5.77 27.92
N GLU A 181 69.57 -4.88 28.21
CA GLU A 181 70.60 -4.45 27.26
C GLU A 181 71.96 -5.08 27.59
N GLU A 182 72.51 -5.84 26.64
CA GLU A 182 73.89 -6.32 26.69
C GLU A 182 74.56 -6.05 25.33
N PRO A 183 75.46 -5.04 25.22
CA PRO A 183 76.00 -4.59 23.93
C PRO A 183 76.68 -5.70 23.12
N GLY A 184 76.04 -6.09 22.01
CA GLY A 184 76.49 -7.15 21.10
C GLY A 184 75.92 -8.54 21.39
N SER A 185 75.05 -8.68 22.41
CA SER A 185 74.37 -9.93 22.76
C SER A 185 73.10 -10.12 21.94
N SER A 186 72.85 -11.36 21.48
CA SER A 186 71.60 -11.72 20.78
C SER A 186 70.36 -11.76 21.68
N ALA A 187 70.53 -11.61 23.00
CA ALA A 187 69.47 -11.46 23.98
C ALA A 187 69.11 -9.98 24.28
N SER A 188 69.90 -9.02 23.79
CA SER A 188 69.61 -7.59 23.97
C SER A 188 68.24 -7.24 23.38
N GLY A 189 67.44 -6.46 24.09
CA GLY A 189 66.06 -6.15 23.71
C GLY A 189 65.02 -7.23 24.04
N ARG A 190 65.42 -8.48 24.28
CA ARG A 190 64.48 -9.63 24.26
C ARG A 190 63.79 -9.95 25.57
N PHE A 191 64.28 -9.41 26.68
CA PHE A 191 63.73 -9.67 28.01
C PHE A 191 63.48 -8.35 28.73
N LEU A 192 62.34 -8.22 29.39
CA LEU A 192 61.93 -7.08 30.19
C LEU A 192 61.92 -7.52 31.67
N CYS A 193 62.58 -6.75 32.55
CA CYS A 193 62.58 -6.98 33.99
C CYS A 193 61.48 -6.14 34.65
N LEU A 194 60.48 -6.80 35.23
CA LEU A 194 59.37 -6.20 35.98
C LEU A 194 59.04 -7.06 37.21
N GLU A 195 58.78 -6.42 38.36
CA GLU A 195 58.44 -7.09 39.64
C GLU A 195 59.34 -8.29 40.01
N ASP A 196 60.66 -8.15 39.84
CA ASP A 196 61.68 -9.20 40.03
C ASP A 196 61.57 -10.43 39.08
N GLN A 197 60.78 -10.32 38.02
CA GLN A 197 60.56 -11.34 36.97
C GLN A 197 61.08 -10.92 35.58
N TRP A 198 61.68 -11.87 34.86
CA TRP A 198 62.17 -11.70 33.48
C TRP A 198 61.14 -12.16 32.45
N THR A 199 60.51 -11.23 31.74
CA THR A 199 59.49 -11.51 30.71
C THR A 199 60.08 -11.47 29.29
N PRO A 200 60.13 -12.60 28.56
CA PRO A 200 60.64 -12.63 27.19
C PRO A 200 59.62 -12.05 26.20
N CYS A 201 60.02 -11.14 25.32
CA CYS A 201 59.21 -10.82 24.15
C CYS A 201 59.24 -12.00 23.16
N THR A 202 58.07 -12.41 22.68
CA THR A 202 57.89 -13.57 21.79
C THR A 202 56.73 -13.31 20.83
N SER A 203 56.65 -14.07 19.73
CA SER A 203 55.57 -13.94 18.74
C SER A 203 54.16 -14.27 19.27
N GLU A 204 54.02 -14.76 20.50
CA GLU A 204 52.71 -14.91 21.19
C GLU A 204 52.38 -13.71 22.10
N MET A 205 53.26 -12.71 22.19
CA MET A 205 53.15 -11.47 22.97
C MET A 205 53.20 -10.19 22.10
N VAL A 206 53.06 -10.32 20.78
CA VAL A 206 52.94 -9.16 19.87
C VAL A 206 51.77 -8.28 20.32
N GLY A 207 51.99 -6.99 20.52
CA GLY A 207 50.96 -6.05 20.98
C GLY A 207 50.67 -6.10 22.48
N LEU A 208 51.47 -6.83 23.28
CA LEU A 208 51.40 -6.75 24.73
C LEU A 208 52.08 -5.46 25.21
N LEU A 209 51.33 -4.67 26.00
CA LEU A 209 51.81 -3.49 26.71
C LEU A 209 52.04 -3.82 28.19
N GLU A 210 53.17 -3.38 28.73
CA GLU A 210 53.60 -3.61 30.12
C GLU A 210 54.16 -2.32 30.76
N ASP A 211 54.20 -2.27 32.09
CA ASP A 211 54.63 -1.12 32.93
C ASP A 211 53.89 0.20 32.60
N GLU A 212 52.60 0.26 32.96
CA GLU A 212 51.69 1.39 32.71
C GLU A 212 51.59 1.86 31.24
N GLU A 213 51.85 0.96 30.26
CA GLU A 213 51.87 1.18 28.80
C GLU A 213 53.19 1.75 28.23
N LYS A 214 54.27 1.74 29.03
CA LYS A 214 55.61 2.20 28.62
C LYS A 214 56.35 1.26 27.67
N TYR A 215 56.19 -0.06 27.83
CA TYR A 215 56.89 -1.06 27.01
C TYR A 215 55.96 -1.84 26.09
N TYR A 216 56.37 -2.01 24.82
CA TYR A 216 55.66 -2.76 23.79
C TYR A 216 56.50 -3.94 23.27
N CYS A 217 55.91 -5.11 23.05
CA CYS A 217 56.58 -6.26 22.41
C CYS A 217 56.17 -6.42 20.93
N ASP A 218 57.15 -6.41 20.02
CA ASP A 218 56.93 -6.59 18.56
C ASP A 218 56.92 -8.07 18.09
N GLY A 219 57.10 -9.00 19.03
CA GLY A 219 57.25 -10.43 18.78
C GLY A 219 58.70 -10.95 18.75
N ILE A 220 59.68 -10.06 18.75
CA ILE A 220 61.11 -10.33 18.67
C ILE A 220 61.87 -9.63 19.82
N GLN A 221 61.50 -8.39 20.15
CA GLN A 221 62.07 -7.57 21.20
C GLN A 221 61.03 -6.62 21.84
N TRP A 222 61.32 -6.20 23.06
CA TRP A 222 60.64 -5.09 23.73
C TRP A 222 61.17 -3.75 23.20
N HIS A 223 60.29 -2.75 23.18
CA HIS A 223 60.55 -1.37 22.79
C HIS A 223 60.08 -0.42 23.90
N ASP A 224 60.85 0.63 24.16
CA ASP A 224 60.57 1.65 25.17
C ASP A 224 60.08 2.95 24.48
N CYS A 225 59.01 3.56 24.99
CA CYS A 225 58.56 4.87 24.52
C CYS A 225 59.28 5.99 25.28
N ASP A 226 60.47 6.37 24.82
CA ASP A 226 61.19 7.56 25.32
C ASP A 226 60.89 8.78 24.43
N LEU A 227 60.29 9.83 25.01
CA LEU A 227 59.95 11.09 24.32
C LEU A 227 61.15 11.91 23.79
N GLY A 228 62.38 11.46 24.06
CA GLY A 228 63.65 12.00 23.57
C GLY A 228 64.15 11.37 22.28
N GLU A 229 64.01 10.04 22.10
CA GLU A 229 64.53 9.32 20.91
C GLU A 229 63.42 8.77 20.00
N ASN A 230 62.31 8.26 20.54
CA ASN A 230 61.28 7.51 19.79
C ASN A 230 59.92 8.23 19.71
N ALA A 231 59.86 9.52 20.06
CA ALA A 231 58.62 10.30 20.02
C ALA A 231 58.00 10.35 18.62
N ASP A 232 56.68 10.16 18.56
CA ASP A 232 55.90 10.12 17.32
C ASP A 232 56.29 8.96 16.36
N GLU A 233 57.08 7.98 16.83
CA GLU A 233 57.29 6.72 16.10
C GLU A 233 56.01 5.89 16.11
N VAL A 234 55.60 5.42 14.92
CA VAL A 234 54.51 4.47 14.71
C VAL A 234 55.11 3.10 14.42
N ILE A 235 54.69 2.09 15.17
CA ILE A 235 55.23 0.73 15.03
C ILE A 235 54.75 0.10 13.71
N ALA A 236 55.52 -0.85 13.16
CA ALA A 236 55.42 -1.31 11.78
C ALA A 236 54.09 -1.97 11.33
N ASP A 237 53.13 -2.21 12.23
CA ASP A 237 51.76 -2.65 11.90
C ASP A 237 50.73 -1.50 11.88
N GLY A 238 51.16 -0.27 12.17
CA GLY A 238 50.36 0.95 12.23
C GLY A 238 49.59 1.14 13.54
N ARG A 239 49.53 0.16 14.44
CA ARG A 239 48.52 0.15 15.51
C ARG A 239 48.85 1.01 16.73
N PHE A 240 50.13 1.27 16.98
CA PHE A 240 50.58 1.98 18.18
C PHE A 240 51.51 3.15 17.80
N SER A 241 51.40 4.26 18.53
CA SER A 241 52.25 5.44 18.40
C SER A 241 52.83 5.82 19.77
N CYS A 242 54.13 6.09 19.85
CA CYS A 242 54.75 6.58 21.08
C CYS A 242 54.36 8.05 21.29
N ALA A 243 53.59 8.33 22.34
CA ALA A 243 52.87 9.58 22.52
C ALA A 243 53.27 10.33 23.80
N ALA A 244 52.69 11.53 23.99
CA ALA A 244 53.05 12.52 25.01
C ALA A 244 52.73 12.11 26.47
N ARG A 245 53.43 11.09 26.97
CA ARG A 245 53.66 10.80 28.40
C ARG A 245 54.69 9.67 28.66
N ASP A 246 55.54 9.34 27.67
CA ASP A 246 56.42 8.16 27.66
C ASP A 246 55.63 6.82 27.60
N LEU A 247 54.49 6.83 26.88
CA LEU A 247 53.53 5.71 26.74
C LEU A 247 53.15 5.42 25.27
N TRP A 248 52.87 4.15 24.95
CA TRP A 248 52.38 3.70 23.64
C TRP A 248 50.84 3.72 23.56
N LEU A 249 50.26 4.58 22.72
CA LEU A 249 48.80 4.62 22.52
C LEU A 249 48.37 3.69 21.37
N GLU A 250 47.41 2.79 21.61
CA GLU A 250 46.73 2.02 20.56
C GLU A 250 45.76 2.92 19.78
N CYS A 251 45.71 2.78 18.45
CA CYS A 251 44.64 3.35 17.64
C CYS A 251 43.42 2.40 17.64
N ASN A 252 42.44 2.74 18.48
CA ASN A 252 41.17 2.03 18.64
C ASN A 252 40.03 3.04 18.81
N SER A 253 38.77 2.59 18.85
CA SER A 253 37.58 3.47 18.90
C SER A 253 37.38 4.27 20.22
N GLN A 254 38.38 4.36 21.09
CA GLN A 254 38.43 5.34 22.20
C GLN A 254 39.42 6.47 21.91
N ASN A 255 40.50 6.17 21.16
CA ASN A 255 41.53 7.11 20.74
C ASN A 255 41.35 7.58 19.28
N GLU A 256 40.32 7.06 18.60
CA GLU A 256 39.86 7.45 17.26
C GLU A 256 39.50 8.95 17.23
N ASN A 257 40.15 9.70 16.33
CA ASN A 257 40.21 11.17 16.29
C ASN A 257 41.14 11.87 17.31
N GLU A 258 41.89 11.16 18.15
CA GLU A 258 43.01 11.79 18.87
C GLU A 258 44.21 12.04 17.93
N LEU A 259 44.87 13.17 18.17
CA LEU A 259 46.18 13.52 17.60
C LEU A 259 47.24 13.33 18.67
N SER A 260 48.45 12.88 18.28
CA SER A 260 49.61 13.07 19.14
C SER A 260 49.74 14.56 19.50
N GLU A 261 50.02 14.90 20.77
CA GLU A 261 50.25 16.29 21.18
C GLU A 261 51.45 16.94 20.45
N ARG A 262 52.33 16.14 19.82
CA ARG A 262 53.43 16.59 18.94
C ARG A 262 53.09 16.61 17.44
N ARG A 263 51.83 16.36 17.07
CA ARG A 263 51.18 16.67 15.76
C ARG A 263 51.60 15.86 14.54
N GLY A 264 52.57 14.93 14.68
CA GLY A 264 53.01 14.09 13.57
C GLY A 264 52.00 13.02 13.16
N THR A 265 51.18 12.51 14.09
CA THR A 265 50.34 11.31 13.90
C THR A 265 48.88 11.49 14.31
N PHE A 266 47.96 10.84 13.58
CA PHE A 266 46.50 10.85 13.75
C PHE A 266 45.94 9.41 13.75
N CYS A 267 45.01 9.08 14.65
CA CYS A 267 44.38 7.75 14.70
C CYS A 267 43.15 7.65 13.79
N ASP A 268 43.30 6.88 12.70
CA ASP A 268 42.33 6.60 11.65
C ASP A 268 41.66 5.22 11.86
N GLY A 269 40.80 5.14 12.87
CA GLY A 269 39.92 4.00 13.22
C GLY A 269 40.59 2.69 13.67
N SER A 270 41.80 2.39 13.18
CA SER A 270 42.59 1.19 13.49
C SER A 270 44.11 1.31 13.24
N ILE A 271 44.57 2.41 12.63
CA ILE A 271 45.99 2.71 12.41
C ILE A 271 46.31 4.19 12.67
N TRP A 272 47.49 4.46 13.21
CA TRP A 272 48.07 5.80 13.27
C TRP A 272 48.68 6.16 11.91
N GLN A 273 48.13 7.17 11.24
CA GLN A 273 48.72 7.76 10.04
C GLN A 273 49.68 8.89 10.42
N ALA A 274 50.89 8.91 9.84
CA ALA A 274 51.82 10.01 9.96
C ALA A 274 51.61 11.04 8.84
N CYS A 275 51.61 12.34 9.17
CA CYS A 275 51.66 13.43 8.19
C CYS A 275 53.04 13.43 7.51
N ASN A 276 53.06 13.30 6.19
CA ASN A 276 54.30 13.17 5.41
C ASN A 276 54.09 13.61 3.96
N ALA A 277 55.18 13.78 3.21
CA ALA A 277 55.16 14.28 1.82
C ALA A 277 54.30 13.50 0.80
N SER A 278 53.71 12.35 1.17
CA SER A 278 52.77 11.59 0.34
C SER A 278 51.31 12.01 0.53
N ASN A 279 50.91 12.53 1.70
CA ASN A 279 49.52 12.88 2.06
C ASN A 279 49.33 14.38 2.38
N ILE A 280 50.33 15.23 2.10
CA ILE A 280 50.19 16.70 2.22
C ILE A 280 49.06 17.21 1.32
N GLY A 281 48.10 17.91 1.92
CA GLY A 281 46.93 18.47 1.24
C GLY A 281 45.80 17.49 0.98
N GLU A 282 45.97 16.21 1.28
CA GLU A 282 44.85 15.26 1.33
C GLU A 282 44.11 15.44 2.67
N PRO A 283 42.77 15.61 2.67
CA PRO A 283 41.99 15.62 3.90
C PRO A 283 41.93 14.21 4.50
N SER A 284 41.91 14.08 5.83
CA SER A 284 41.57 12.81 6.46
C SER A 284 40.10 12.45 6.20
N ASP A 285 39.79 11.16 6.06
CA ASP A 285 38.43 10.68 5.73
C ASP A 285 37.35 11.16 6.70
N MET A 286 37.72 11.41 7.98
CA MET A 286 36.88 12.19 8.91
C MET A 286 37.16 13.69 8.78
N TRP A 287 36.11 14.45 8.41
CA TRP A 287 36.20 15.87 8.06
C TRP A 287 36.54 16.74 9.27
N GLY A 288 37.84 17.00 9.45
CA GLY A 288 38.32 17.84 10.53
C GLY A 288 39.78 18.23 10.41
N TYR A 289 40.62 17.39 9.78
CA TYR A 289 42.06 17.61 9.69
C TYR A 289 42.60 17.41 8.26
N PHE A 290 43.67 18.12 7.93
CA PHE A 290 44.49 17.86 6.74
C PHE A 290 45.97 18.01 7.10
N CYS A 291 46.83 17.24 6.42
CA CYS A 291 48.28 17.28 6.60
C CYS A 291 48.86 18.48 5.85
N ASP A 292 49.57 19.37 6.54
CA ASP A 292 50.08 20.63 5.98
C ASP A 292 51.50 20.55 5.42
N LEU A 293 51.92 21.61 4.73
CA LEU A 293 53.26 21.73 4.12
C LEU A 293 54.42 21.85 5.13
N THR A 294 54.17 21.60 6.41
CA THR A 294 55.14 21.62 7.51
C THR A 294 55.08 20.35 8.39
N ASP A 295 54.53 19.26 7.85
CA ASP A 295 54.38 17.96 8.51
C ASP A 295 53.50 18.00 9.79
N ASN A 296 52.46 18.85 9.81
CA ASN A 296 51.47 18.97 10.89
C ASN A 296 50.03 18.72 10.39
N TYR A 297 49.22 17.96 11.13
CA TYR A 297 47.76 17.97 10.94
C TYR A 297 47.12 19.21 11.62
N ILE A 298 46.26 19.95 10.90
CA ILE A 298 45.58 21.17 11.42
C ILE A 298 44.05 21.07 11.39
N TRP A 299 43.39 21.53 12.46
CA TRP A 299 41.93 21.46 12.62
C TRP A 299 41.18 22.52 11.79
N ASN A 300 40.41 22.08 10.80
CA ASN A 300 39.51 22.92 10.02
C ASN A 300 38.13 22.99 10.67
N ASN A 301 37.96 23.86 11.67
CA ASN A 301 36.65 24.12 12.27
C ASN A 301 36.35 25.63 12.42
N GLN A 302 36.51 26.38 11.32
CA GLN A 302 36.02 27.76 11.17
C GLN A 302 35.48 28.06 9.77
N PHE A 303 34.37 27.42 9.40
CA PHE A 303 33.49 27.91 8.33
C PHE A 303 32.02 27.84 8.78
N ASP A 304 31.58 28.83 9.57
CA ASP A 304 30.17 29.08 9.87
C ASP A 304 29.52 29.71 8.62
N MET A 305 29.15 28.87 7.66
CA MET A 305 28.82 29.25 6.26
C MET A 305 27.47 29.96 6.07
N LYS A 306 27.02 30.76 7.05
CA LYS A 306 25.74 31.49 7.00
C LYS A 306 25.73 32.76 6.14
N GLU A 307 26.82 33.08 5.45
CA GLU A 307 27.01 34.34 4.72
C GLU A 307 27.62 34.18 3.31
N PHE A 308 27.30 33.09 2.57
CA PHE A 308 27.60 32.98 1.12
C PHE A 308 26.36 33.22 0.24
N LEU A 309 26.56 33.71 -0.99
CA LEU A 309 25.50 33.83 -2.00
C LEU A 309 25.59 32.71 -3.05
N GLU A 310 26.78 32.41 -3.57
CA GLU A 310 26.99 31.33 -4.56
C GLU A 310 28.28 30.52 -4.30
N VAL A 311 28.12 29.22 -4.00
CA VAL A 311 29.24 28.25 -3.99
C VAL A 311 29.40 27.65 -5.39
N LYS A 312 30.56 27.88 -6.02
CA LYS A 312 30.89 27.37 -7.35
C LYS A 312 31.47 25.95 -7.28
N LEU A 313 31.00 25.08 -8.16
CA LEU A 313 31.42 23.69 -8.32
C LEU A 313 32.13 23.52 -9.66
N THR A 314 33.38 23.06 -9.63
CA THR A 314 34.23 22.87 -10.81
C THR A 314 34.41 21.38 -11.09
N VAL A 315 34.32 20.95 -12.35
CA VAL A 315 34.65 19.57 -12.73
C VAL A 315 36.14 19.31 -12.48
N GLY A 316 36.45 18.19 -11.82
CA GLY A 316 37.83 17.83 -11.47
C GLY A 316 38.40 18.51 -10.21
N ASP A 317 37.68 19.43 -9.56
CA ASP A 317 38.02 19.91 -8.21
C ASP A 317 37.52 18.89 -7.17
N ALA A 318 38.45 18.13 -6.58
CA ALA A 318 38.15 17.14 -5.56
C ALA A 318 37.73 17.74 -4.20
N SER A 319 37.81 19.06 -4.02
CA SER A 319 37.46 19.69 -2.74
C SER A 319 35.94 19.83 -2.56
N THR A 320 35.36 18.80 -1.94
CA THR A 320 33.97 18.73 -1.48
C THR A 320 33.53 19.99 -0.73
N LYS A 321 32.36 20.54 -1.05
CA LYS A 321 31.82 21.72 -0.37
C LYS A 321 30.70 21.28 0.57
N THR A 322 30.92 21.43 1.88
CA THR A 322 29.96 21.00 2.92
C THR A 322 28.95 22.10 3.24
N ILE A 323 27.76 22.02 2.64
CA ILE A 323 26.66 22.97 2.84
C ILE A 323 25.61 22.29 3.74
N ASP A 324 25.23 22.94 4.85
CA ASP A 324 24.33 22.42 5.89
C ASP A 324 24.53 20.93 6.23
N GLN A 325 25.78 20.61 6.58
CA GLN A 325 26.26 19.26 6.95
C GLN A 325 26.26 18.22 5.82
N GLN A 326 25.94 18.58 4.57
CA GLN A 326 26.03 17.68 3.42
C GLN A 326 27.15 18.11 2.47
N SER A 327 28.06 17.20 2.12
CA SER A 327 29.10 17.48 1.11
C SER A 327 28.55 17.26 -0.30
N LEU A 328 28.47 18.35 -1.05
CA LEU A 328 28.10 18.37 -2.47
C LEU A 328 29.36 18.57 -3.32
N TYR A 329 29.43 17.86 -4.45
CA TYR A 329 30.54 17.89 -5.39
C TYR A 329 30.07 17.56 -6.82
N ALA A 330 30.91 17.84 -7.82
CA ALA A 330 30.68 17.37 -9.18
C ALA A 330 30.90 15.85 -9.25
N CYS A 331 30.00 15.09 -9.87
CA CYS A 331 30.27 13.67 -10.12
C CYS A 331 31.52 13.50 -11.01
N SER A 332 32.24 12.38 -10.90
CA SER A 332 33.51 12.18 -11.61
C SER A 332 33.37 12.19 -13.15
N GLU A 333 34.47 12.51 -13.86
CA GLU A 333 34.47 12.71 -15.32
C GLU A 333 33.91 11.54 -16.15
N ASP A 334 33.94 10.31 -15.62
CA ASP A 334 33.34 9.12 -16.24
C ASP A 334 31.80 9.15 -16.29
N ARG A 335 31.14 10.12 -15.63
CA ARG A 335 29.67 10.24 -15.55
C ARG A 335 29.13 11.55 -16.13
N GLN A 336 28.88 11.51 -17.44
CA GLN A 336 27.89 12.33 -18.17
C GLN A 336 27.70 13.79 -17.69
N THR A 337 28.76 14.59 -17.67
CA THR A 337 28.58 16.03 -17.92
C THR A 337 28.31 16.23 -19.41
N THR A 338 27.28 17.00 -19.73
CA THR A 338 26.75 17.22 -21.08
C THR A 338 26.48 18.72 -21.27
N PRO A 339 26.58 19.27 -22.49
CA PRO A 339 26.11 20.63 -22.81
C PRO A 339 24.58 20.83 -22.68
N GLU A 340 23.87 19.86 -22.11
CA GLU A 340 22.46 19.98 -21.72
C GLU A 340 22.28 19.80 -20.20
N HIS A 341 23.19 19.08 -19.53
CA HIS A 341 22.99 18.58 -18.17
C HIS A 341 24.30 18.39 -17.40
N PHE A 342 24.32 18.82 -16.14
CA PHE A 342 25.42 18.62 -15.19
C PHE A 342 24.97 17.71 -14.05
N GLN A 343 25.79 16.74 -13.62
CA GLN A 343 25.44 15.85 -12.50
C GLN A 343 26.16 16.25 -11.21
N THR A 344 25.40 16.61 -10.17
CA THR A 344 25.92 16.87 -8.81
C THR A 344 25.71 15.63 -7.94
N CYS A 345 26.77 15.20 -7.27
CA CYS A 345 26.76 14.07 -6.34
C CYS A 345 26.80 14.59 -4.89
N PHE A 346 26.13 13.88 -3.96
CA PHE A 346 26.18 14.18 -2.53
C PHE A 346 26.54 12.92 -1.72
N MET A 347 27.34 13.10 -0.67
CA MET A 347 27.62 12.05 0.31
C MET A 347 26.57 12.09 1.43
N LYS A 348 26.16 10.91 1.89
CA LYS A 348 25.29 10.75 3.07
C LYS A 348 26.12 10.23 4.25
N ASN A 349 26.14 11.02 5.32
CA ASN A 349 27.19 11.08 6.35
C ASN A 349 27.50 9.81 7.17
N ASP A 350 26.77 8.71 7.01
CA ASP A 350 26.85 7.53 7.92
C ASP A 350 27.59 6.31 7.32
N ASP A 351 27.64 6.15 5.99
CA ASP A 351 28.02 4.87 5.34
C ASP A 351 29.02 4.97 4.15
N ASN A 352 29.51 6.17 3.79
CA ASN A 352 30.28 6.43 2.55
C ASN A 352 29.61 5.96 1.23
N ILE A 353 28.28 5.77 1.24
CA ILE A 353 27.52 5.41 0.04
C ILE A 353 27.23 6.67 -0.78
N GLU A 354 27.67 6.66 -2.04
CA GLU A 354 27.27 7.62 -3.07
C GLU A 354 25.81 7.36 -3.46
N VAL A 355 24.88 8.22 -3.01
CA VAL A 355 23.42 8.01 -3.18
C VAL A 355 22.82 9.13 -4.03
N LEU A 356 22.42 8.80 -5.26
CA LEU A 356 21.82 9.68 -6.29
C LEU A 356 22.68 10.89 -6.70
N GLY A 357 23.15 10.87 -7.95
CA GLY A 357 23.57 12.09 -8.63
C GLY A 357 22.35 12.84 -9.17
N LEU A 358 22.05 14.03 -8.63
CA LEU A 358 21.02 14.93 -9.16
C LEU A 358 21.44 15.48 -10.52
N LEU A 359 20.50 15.46 -11.48
CA LEU A 359 20.70 16.06 -12.79
C LEU A 359 20.26 17.53 -12.75
N VAL A 360 21.17 18.44 -13.12
CA VAL A 360 20.94 19.87 -13.19
C VAL A 360 20.94 20.26 -14.67
N PRO A 361 19.78 20.55 -15.29
CA PRO A 361 19.73 21.02 -16.66
C PRO A 361 20.44 22.38 -16.79
N SER A 362 21.02 22.64 -17.96
CA SER A 362 21.63 23.94 -18.23
C SER A 362 20.58 25.04 -18.31
N LEU A 363 21.00 26.29 -18.11
CA LEU A 363 20.15 27.47 -18.32
C LEU A 363 19.54 27.50 -19.74
N ASP A 364 20.24 26.99 -20.75
CA ASP A 364 19.73 26.88 -22.13
C ASP A 364 18.64 25.80 -22.26
N VAL A 365 18.77 24.66 -21.57
CA VAL A 365 17.74 23.61 -21.53
C VAL A 365 16.52 24.08 -20.75
N LEU A 366 16.72 24.72 -19.59
CA LEU A 366 15.65 25.35 -18.83
C LEU A 366 14.91 26.39 -19.67
N HIS A 367 15.62 27.19 -20.48
CA HIS A 367 15.00 28.13 -21.40
C HIS A 367 14.22 27.45 -22.55
N ALA A 368 14.81 26.43 -23.18
CA ALA A 368 14.19 25.74 -24.32
C ALA A 368 12.94 24.94 -23.95
N THR A 369 12.91 24.39 -22.73
CA THR A 369 11.83 23.51 -22.22
C THR A 369 10.87 24.20 -21.25
N ASN A 370 11.16 25.46 -20.87
CA ASN A 370 10.50 26.18 -19.77
C ASN A 370 10.40 25.38 -18.45
N GLN A 371 11.37 24.48 -18.20
CA GLN A 371 11.43 23.71 -16.97
C GLN A 371 11.85 24.58 -15.77
N LYS A 372 11.48 24.15 -14.57
CA LYS A 372 11.93 24.77 -13.33
C LYS A 372 13.36 24.34 -12.99
N PRO A 373 14.21 25.26 -12.48
CA PRO A 373 15.58 24.91 -12.06
C PRO A 373 15.60 23.91 -10.90
N THR A 374 16.65 23.09 -10.83
CA THR A 374 16.77 22.03 -9.81
C THR A 374 16.99 22.63 -8.42
N ILE A 375 15.96 22.51 -7.58
CA ILE A 375 16.00 22.88 -6.16
C ILE A 375 16.64 21.71 -5.38
N TRP A 376 17.70 21.98 -4.60
CA TRP A 376 18.34 20.94 -3.78
C TRP A 376 17.65 20.79 -2.42
N ASN A 377 17.33 21.93 -1.77
CA ASN A 377 16.45 22.01 -0.61
C ASN A 377 15.77 23.39 -0.59
N VAL A 378 14.96 23.69 0.44
CA VAL A 378 14.18 24.94 0.52
C VAL A 378 15.02 26.23 0.55
N ASP A 379 16.31 26.15 0.85
CA ASP A 379 17.25 27.28 0.97
C ASP A 379 18.31 27.35 -0.15
N TYR A 380 18.39 26.36 -1.06
CA TYR A 380 19.40 26.34 -2.15
C TYR A 380 18.88 25.87 -3.51
N LEU A 381 19.33 26.58 -4.54
CA LEU A 381 19.10 26.31 -5.95
C LEU A 381 20.38 25.84 -6.64
N LEU A 382 20.29 24.83 -7.51
CA LEU A 382 21.37 24.41 -8.40
C LEU A 382 21.17 25.04 -9.79
N ILE A 383 22.21 25.70 -10.30
CA ILE A 383 22.23 26.28 -11.64
C ILE A 383 23.46 25.83 -12.42
N TYR A 384 23.31 25.60 -13.72
CA TYR A 384 24.40 25.23 -14.64
C TYR A 384 24.45 26.20 -15.82
N ASP A 385 25.51 27.02 -15.88
CA ASP A 385 25.65 28.15 -16.79
C ASP A 385 26.76 27.88 -17.82
N GLN A 386 26.38 27.32 -18.96
CA GLN A 386 27.32 26.91 -20.03
C GLN A 386 28.16 28.04 -20.62
N THR A 387 27.70 29.29 -20.50
CA THR A 387 28.38 30.44 -21.11
C THR A 387 29.78 30.66 -20.52
N THR A 388 30.03 30.09 -19.35
CA THR A 388 31.33 29.99 -18.69
C THR A 388 31.58 28.55 -18.23
N PRO A 389 32.59 27.83 -18.75
CA PRO A 389 32.77 26.39 -18.49
C PRO A 389 33.06 25.99 -17.04
N ASP A 390 33.24 26.96 -16.14
CA ASP A 390 33.59 26.80 -14.72
C ASP A 390 32.42 27.16 -13.76
N ARG A 391 31.15 27.18 -14.24
CA ARG A 391 30.00 27.63 -13.42
C ARG A 391 28.81 26.66 -13.40
N THR A 392 28.96 25.59 -12.63
CA THR A 392 27.82 25.09 -11.84
C THR A 392 27.84 25.79 -10.48
N GLY A 393 26.70 26.30 -10.03
CA GLY A 393 26.57 27.06 -8.78
C GLY A 393 25.50 26.51 -7.86
N VAL A 394 25.82 26.41 -6.57
CA VAL A 394 24.83 26.31 -5.49
C VAL A 394 24.53 27.72 -5.01
N VAL A 395 23.34 28.21 -5.32
CA VAL A 395 22.92 29.58 -5.06
C VAL A 395 21.94 29.61 -3.89
N THR A 396 22.19 30.50 -2.93
CA THR A 396 21.28 30.77 -1.81
C THR A 396 19.93 31.26 -2.33
N LEU A 397 18.87 30.52 -2.00
CA LEU A 397 17.49 30.72 -2.45
C LEU A 397 16.65 31.41 -1.36
N LYS A 398 15.82 32.39 -1.70
CA LYS A 398 14.89 33.04 -0.75
C LYS A 398 13.49 33.18 -1.34
N ASN A 399 12.47 32.79 -0.55
CA ASN A 399 11.07 32.76 -0.99
C ASN A 399 10.32 34.02 -0.58
N LEU A 400 10.28 35.00 -1.48
CA LEU A 400 9.65 36.31 -1.28
C LEU A 400 8.12 36.23 -1.20
N SER A 401 7.52 35.12 -1.60
CA SER A 401 6.09 34.83 -1.38
C SER A 401 5.74 34.52 0.09
N GLN A 402 6.75 34.33 0.96
CA GLN A 402 6.55 34.03 2.39
C GLN A 402 7.05 35.16 3.30
N GLU A 403 8.25 35.71 3.05
CA GLU A 403 8.82 36.82 3.82
C GLU A 403 9.83 37.66 3.01
N ASP A 404 10.01 38.93 3.40
CA ASP A 404 11.02 39.82 2.82
C ASP A 404 12.44 39.35 3.19
N ALA A 405 13.31 39.17 2.19
CA ALA A 405 14.69 38.74 2.42
C ALA A 405 15.58 39.91 2.87
N ASN A 406 16.43 39.69 3.89
CA ASN A 406 17.17 40.76 4.56
C ASN A 406 18.66 40.42 4.75
N PHE A 407 19.51 41.01 3.90
CA PHE A 407 20.94 40.72 3.80
C PHE A 407 21.82 41.78 4.51
N PRO A 408 22.88 41.38 5.21
CA PRO A 408 23.97 42.29 5.59
C PRO A 408 24.63 42.92 4.36
N SER A 409 25.17 44.14 4.50
CA SER A 409 25.94 44.78 3.44
C SER A 409 27.29 44.12 3.14
N SER A 410 27.81 43.27 4.03
CA SER A 410 28.93 42.35 3.75
C SER A 410 28.55 41.32 2.69
N VAL A 411 27.44 40.63 2.89
CA VAL A 411 26.96 39.56 2.00
C VAL A 411 26.65 40.09 0.60
N PHE A 412 25.98 41.24 0.50
CA PHE A 412 25.69 41.88 -0.78
C PHE A 412 26.92 42.36 -1.57
N ALA A 413 28.12 42.41 -0.95
CA ALA A 413 29.35 42.74 -1.67
C ALA A 413 29.77 41.62 -2.63
N GLY A 414 29.49 40.35 -2.29
CA GLY A 414 29.83 39.19 -3.13
C GLY A 414 29.16 39.20 -4.51
N LEU A 415 28.06 39.95 -4.68
CA LEU A 415 27.47 40.22 -5.99
C LEU A 415 28.47 40.88 -6.96
N ALA A 416 29.31 41.81 -6.49
CA ALA A 416 30.32 42.47 -7.32
C ALA A 416 31.55 41.59 -7.60
N ASP A 417 31.80 40.56 -6.79
CA ASP A 417 32.74 39.47 -7.07
C ASP A 417 32.14 38.40 -8.00
N GLY A 418 30.89 38.61 -8.47
CA GLY A 418 30.20 37.74 -9.41
C GLY A 418 29.59 36.49 -8.77
N GLU A 419 29.14 36.59 -7.52
CA GLU A 419 28.13 35.69 -6.94
C GLU A 419 26.70 36.14 -7.30
N ARG A 420 25.70 35.30 -7.04
CA ARG A 420 24.30 35.48 -7.45
C ARG A 420 23.34 35.05 -6.34
N ILE A 421 22.11 35.55 -6.32
CA ILE A 421 21.06 35.20 -5.34
C ILE A 421 19.84 34.64 -6.06
N GLY A 422 19.32 33.51 -5.59
CA GLY A 422 18.08 32.91 -6.07
C GLY A 422 16.90 33.50 -5.34
N LEU A 423 15.87 33.93 -6.07
CA LEU A 423 14.63 34.46 -5.51
C LEU A 423 13.45 33.66 -6.07
N VAL A 424 12.58 33.17 -5.20
CA VAL A 424 11.29 32.57 -5.60
C VAL A 424 10.18 33.55 -5.28
N LEU A 425 9.31 33.80 -6.26
CA LEU A 425 8.10 34.60 -6.06
C LEU A 425 6.93 33.95 -6.80
N ASP A 426 5.89 33.58 -6.04
CA ASP A 426 4.65 32.97 -6.54
C ASP A 426 4.89 31.75 -7.46
N ASP A 427 5.91 30.94 -7.09
CA ASP A 427 6.36 29.72 -7.80
C ASP A 427 7.10 29.95 -9.14
N GLU A 428 7.52 31.18 -9.41
CA GLU A 428 8.48 31.57 -10.46
C GLU A 428 9.89 31.81 -9.88
N TYR A 429 10.94 31.61 -10.69
CA TYR A 429 12.34 31.51 -10.22
C TYR A 429 13.26 32.55 -10.89
N TYR A 430 13.87 33.40 -10.08
CA TYR A 430 14.69 34.53 -10.53
C TYR A 430 16.12 34.47 -9.97
N LEU A 431 17.06 35.02 -10.72
CA LEU A 431 18.48 35.11 -10.37
C LEU A 431 18.88 36.59 -10.33
N LEU A 432 19.16 37.11 -9.14
CA LEU A 432 19.68 38.44 -8.91
C LEU A 432 21.22 38.40 -9.00
N SER A 433 21.79 39.28 -9.82
CA SER A 433 23.22 39.41 -10.07
C SER A 433 23.61 40.90 -10.18
N HIS A 434 24.90 41.18 -10.41
CA HIS A 434 25.44 42.54 -10.54
C HIS A 434 26.48 42.60 -11.67
N GLU A 435 26.51 43.71 -12.42
CA GLU A 435 27.54 43.97 -13.43
C GLU A 435 28.60 44.98 -12.95
N GLY A 436 29.86 44.59 -13.06
CA GLY A 436 31.03 45.46 -12.88
C GLY A 436 31.80 45.20 -11.57
N GLN A 437 33.00 45.81 -11.47
CA GLN A 437 33.98 45.53 -10.41
C GLN A 437 33.79 46.37 -9.12
N GLU A 438 32.89 47.35 -9.13
CA GLU A 438 32.54 48.15 -7.94
C GLU A 438 31.04 48.00 -7.69
N PHE A 439 30.65 47.60 -6.47
CA PHE A 439 29.25 47.37 -6.15
C PHE A 439 28.41 48.67 -6.26
N SER A 440 27.30 48.57 -6.98
CA SER A 440 26.36 49.66 -7.23
C SER A 440 24.97 49.08 -7.45
N LEU A 441 23.98 49.58 -6.69
CA LEU A 441 22.58 49.18 -6.88
C LEU A 441 22.08 49.44 -8.32
N GLN A 442 22.64 50.44 -9.02
CA GLN A 442 22.28 50.77 -10.41
C GLN A 442 22.72 49.73 -11.44
N ASN A 443 23.59 48.78 -11.08
CA ASN A 443 24.07 47.73 -11.98
C ASN A 443 23.53 46.34 -11.58
N LEU A 444 22.53 46.28 -10.70
CA LEU A 444 21.83 45.02 -10.42
C LEU A 444 21.06 44.56 -11.65
N GLN A 445 21.14 43.26 -11.95
CA GLN A 445 20.34 42.59 -12.97
C GLN A 445 19.49 41.51 -12.30
N LEU A 446 18.24 41.38 -12.72
CA LEU A 446 17.37 40.27 -12.34
C LEU A 446 17.00 39.50 -13.60
N THR A 447 17.30 38.21 -13.62
CA THR A 447 17.04 37.32 -14.76
C THR A 447 16.05 36.24 -14.33
N HIS A 448 14.94 36.04 -15.05
CA HIS A 448 14.10 34.87 -14.83
C HIS A 448 14.79 33.61 -15.37
N ILE A 449 14.85 32.55 -14.57
CA ILE A 449 15.67 31.37 -14.85
C ILE A 449 15.08 30.50 -15.98
N PRO A 450 13.80 30.06 -15.93
CA PRO A 450 13.14 29.34 -17.04
C PRO A 450 13.05 30.07 -18.39
N THR A 451 13.35 31.37 -18.49
CA THR A 451 13.15 32.15 -19.73
C THR A 451 14.33 33.00 -20.16
N LEU A 452 15.39 33.08 -19.35
CA LEU A 452 16.52 34.01 -19.49
C LEU A 452 16.12 35.49 -19.67
N GLN A 453 14.87 35.85 -19.34
CA GLN A 453 14.39 37.23 -19.47
C GLN A 453 15.01 38.10 -18.38
N GLN A 454 15.81 39.08 -18.79
CA GLN A 454 16.29 40.14 -17.92
C GLN A 454 15.22 41.21 -17.71
N PHE A 455 15.02 41.64 -16.46
CA PHE A 455 14.11 42.75 -16.12
C PHE A 455 14.89 44.06 -15.98
N SER A 456 14.28 45.14 -16.45
CA SER A 456 14.86 46.49 -16.34
C SER A 456 14.77 47.01 -14.91
N LEU A 457 15.87 47.56 -14.41
CA LEU A 457 15.95 48.18 -13.09
C LEU A 457 15.37 49.60 -13.11
N GLN A 458 14.26 49.82 -12.42
CA GLN A 458 13.70 51.15 -12.14
C GLN A 458 14.30 51.71 -10.84
N GLN A 459 14.89 52.90 -10.89
CA GLN A 459 15.31 53.60 -9.68
C GLN A 459 14.16 54.42 -9.09
N LEU A 460 13.82 54.13 -7.84
CA LEU A 460 12.83 54.84 -7.04
C LEU A 460 13.49 55.93 -6.16
N PRO A 461 12.70 56.75 -5.44
CA PRO A 461 13.21 57.62 -4.38
C PRO A 461 13.92 56.86 -3.25
N GLU A 462 14.63 57.61 -2.38
CA GLU A 462 15.08 57.15 -1.05
C GLU A 462 15.90 55.84 -1.02
N TYR A 463 16.78 55.64 -2.01
CA TYR A 463 17.66 54.46 -2.17
C TYR A 463 16.90 53.13 -2.38
N GLN A 464 15.71 53.21 -2.96
CA GLN A 464 14.93 52.06 -3.40
C GLN A 464 15.12 51.83 -4.91
N PHE A 465 15.09 50.57 -5.32
CA PHE A 465 15.20 50.13 -6.71
C PHE A 465 14.22 48.98 -6.94
N GLN A 466 13.62 48.90 -8.12
CA GLN A 466 12.51 48.01 -8.41
C GLN A 466 12.75 47.27 -9.73
N PHE A 467 12.49 45.97 -9.74
CA PHE A 467 12.29 45.19 -10.96
C PHE A 467 10.78 44.88 -11.07
N GLU A 468 10.12 45.31 -12.14
CA GLU A 468 8.78 44.81 -12.46
C GLU A 468 8.92 43.42 -13.08
N VAL A 469 8.23 42.42 -12.52
CA VAL A 469 8.37 41.00 -12.86
C VAL A 469 7.01 40.40 -13.26
N PHE A 470 6.92 39.07 -13.41
CA PHE A 470 5.72 38.41 -13.89
C PHE A 470 4.53 38.52 -12.91
N ALA A 471 3.35 38.09 -13.40
CA ALA A 471 2.07 38.12 -12.70
C ALA A 471 1.61 39.50 -12.16
N GLY A 472 2.18 40.60 -12.66
CA GLY A 472 1.89 41.94 -12.15
C GLY A 472 2.44 42.16 -10.74
N ARG A 473 3.64 41.64 -10.48
CA ARG A 473 4.41 41.86 -9.25
C ARG A 473 5.63 42.73 -9.53
N ALA A 474 6.24 43.26 -8.48
CA ALA A 474 7.56 43.86 -8.54
C ALA A 474 8.41 43.42 -7.34
N ILE A 475 9.70 43.22 -7.58
CA ILE A 475 10.71 42.93 -6.56
C ILE A 475 11.46 44.24 -6.27
N THR A 476 11.29 44.76 -5.06
CA THR A 476 11.87 46.03 -4.61
C THR A 476 13.04 45.78 -3.66
N ILE A 477 14.18 46.41 -3.95
CA ILE A 477 15.42 46.34 -3.19
C ILE A 477 15.67 47.71 -2.53
N SER A 478 15.81 47.74 -1.21
CA SER A 478 16.02 48.97 -0.44
C SER A 478 17.17 48.84 0.57
N LEU A 479 17.93 49.92 0.76
CA LEU A 479 19.03 50.00 1.73
C LEU A 479 18.56 50.72 3.00
N GLN A 480 18.40 49.98 4.11
CA GLN A 480 17.93 50.51 5.39
C GLN A 480 18.89 50.06 6.52
N ASP A 481 19.30 50.98 7.39
CA ASP A 481 20.23 50.74 8.51
C ASP A 481 21.50 49.92 8.17
N GLY A 482 22.00 50.06 6.93
CA GLY A 482 23.18 49.35 6.44
C GLY A 482 22.94 47.90 6.01
N ARG A 483 21.67 47.51 5.80
CA ARG A 483 21.24 46.20 5.32
C ARG A 483 20.37 46.35 4.06
N TYR A 484 20.41 45.36 3.18
CA TYR A 484 19.60 45.32 1.97
C TYR A 484 18.36 44.45 2.19
N PHE A 485 17.19 45.04 1.99
CA PHE A 485 15.90 44.38 2.08
C PHE A 485 15.36 44.17 0.66
N ILE A 486 14.99 42.93 0.34
CA ILE A 486 14.32 42.54 -0.91
C ILE A 486 12.89 42.16 -0.55
N SER A 487 11.91 42.90 -1.07
CA SER A 487 10.49 42.74 -0.76
C SER A 487 9.63 42.69 -2.02
N VAL A 488 8.38 42.24 -1.87
CA VAL A 488 7.39 42.22 -2.96
C VAL A 488 6.49 43.46 -2.89
N THR A 489 6.32 44.13 -4.02
CA THR A 489 5.45 45.30 -4.19
C THR A 489 4.51 45.10 -5.37
N GLU A 490 3.39 45.81 -5.40
CA GLU A 490 2.59 45.97 -6.62
C GLU A 490 3.33 46.97 -7.55
N PRO A 491 3.41 46.71 -8.88
CA PRO A 491 4.09 47.58 -9.84
C PRO A 491 3.29 48.87 -10.12
N GLU A 492 3.93 49.88 -10.74
CA GLU A 492 3.24 51.13 -11.08
C GLU A 492 2.49 51.04 -12.42
N GLU A 493 2.91 50.15 -13.33
CA GLU A 493 2.13 49.73 -14.51
C GLU A 493 1.91 48.22 -14.55
N ALA A 494 0.88 47.77 -15.28
CA ALA A 494 0.56 46.34 -15.38
C ALA A 494 1.56 45.64 -16.32
N ALA A 495 2.43 44.79 -15.74
CA ALA A 495 3.45 44.05 -16.48
C ALA A 495 2.89 43.22 -17.64
N ALA A 496 3.64 43.14 -18.74
CA ALA A 496 3.26 42.36 -19.92
C ALA A 496 3.13 40.86 -19.58
N ALA A 497 2.04 40.24 -20.06
CA ALA A 497 1.76 38.83 -19.79
C ALA A 497 2.85 37.92 -20.39
N TYR A 498 3.31 36.94 -19.58
CA TYR A 498 4.37 36.03 -19.97
C TYR A 498 3.92 35.06 -21.07
N VAL A 499 4.78 34.87 -22.08
CA VAL A 499 4.53 34.06 -23.28
C VAL A 499 5.33 32.75 -23.18
N ILE A 500 4.65 31.65 -22.83
CA ILE A 500 5.28 30.33 -22.65
C ILE A 500 5.64 29.71 -24.01
N PRO A 501 6.88 29.21 -24.24
CA PRO A 501 7.21 28.43 -25.43
C PRO A 501 6.62 27.01 -25.34
N HIS A 502 6.02 26.55 -26.44
CA HIS A 502 5.41 25.22 -26.56
C HIS A 502 5.72 24.59 -27.93
N VAL A 503 5.81 23.25 -27.97
CA VAL A 503 5.95 22.47 -29.21
C VAL A 503 4.67 21.68 -29.41
N LEU A 504 3.87 22.02 -30.42
CA LEU A 504 2.53 21.45 -30.58
C LEU A 504 2.57 19.94 -30.91
N THR A 505 3.60 19.49 -31.64
CA THR A 505 3.82 18.05 -31.89
C THR A 505 4.17 17.24 -30.64
N GLU A 506 4.66 17.87 -29.57
CA GLU A 506 5.04 17.20 -28.31
C GLU A 506 3.94 17.29 -27.25
N GLU A 507 3.08 18.30 -27.30
CA GLU A 507 2.06 18.54 -26.27
C GLU A 507 0.61 18.27 -26.71
N TYR A 508 0.34 18.18 -28.01
CA TYR A 508 -0.97 17.95 -28.66
C TYR A 508 -2.10 18.95 -28.37
N GLU A 509 -2.17 19.53 -27.17
CA GLU A 509 -3.14 20.52 -26.71
C GLU A 509 -2.41 21.58 -25.86
N VAL A 510 -2.50 22.85 -26.27
CA VAL A 510 -1.97 23.98 -25.51
C VAL A 510 -3.08 24.99 -25.27
N GLY A 511 -3.28 25.37 -24.00
CA GLY A 511 -4.25 26.37 -23.59
C GLY A 511 -3.64 27.78 -23.55
N PHE A 512 -4.36 28.78 -24.07
CA PHE A 512 -3.97 30.19 -24.01
C PHE A 512 -5.11 31.12 -23.56
N SER A 513 -4.77 32.25 -22.96
CA SER A 513 -5.71 33.26 -22.47
C SER A 513 -5.14 34.68 -22.62
N LYS A 514 -5.87 35.71 -22.16
CA LYS A 514 -5.40 37.10 -22.18
C LYS A 514 -4.28 37.38 -21.15
N THR A 515 -4.22 36.59 -20.08
CA THR A 515 -3.17 36.65 -19.05
C THR A 515 -2.07 35.60 -19.26
N SER A 516 -2.30 34.63 -20.15
CA SER A 516 -1.41 33.51 -20.45
C SER A 516 -1.32 33.31 -21.96
N PRO A 517 -0.67 34.24 -22.70
CA PRO A 517 -0.32 34.03 -24.11
C PRO A 517 0.70 32.91 -24.27
N ILE A 518 0.80 32.36 -25.48
CA ILE A 518 1.70 31.24 -25.80
C ILE A 518 2.55 31.54 -27.03
N ARG A 519 3.66 30.84 -27.18
CA ARG A 519 4.55 30.89 -28.34
C ARG A 519 4.77 29.47 -28.84
N LEU A 520 4.26 29.17 -30.02
CA LEU A 520 4.61 27.92 -30.71
C LEU A 520 6.02 28.07 -31.29
N VAL A 521 6.82 27.01 -31.21
CA VAL A 521 8.20 26.97 -31.74
C VAL A 521 8.45 25.80 -32.71
N ASP A 522 7.38 25.08 -33.10
CA ASP A 522 7.37 24.03 -34.12
C ASP A 522 8.17 24.40 -35.38
N ASP A 523 9.01 23.48 -35.85
CA ASP A 523 9.85 23.59 -37.07
C ASP A 523 10.65 24.90 -37.23
N GLY A 524 10.96 25.57 -36.11
CA GLY A 524 11.72 26.84 -36.10
C GLY A 524 10.89 28.08 -36.42
N ALA A 525 9.57 27.97 -36.55
CA ALA A 525 8.65 29.08 -36.73
C ALA A 525 8.15 29.60 -35.37
N SER A 526 8.90 30.52 -34.76
CA SER A 526 8.48 31.20 -33.52
C SER A 526 7.23 32.07 -33.77
N ILE A 527 6.07 31.63 -33.27
CA ILE A 527 4.75 32.23 -33.50
C ILE A 527 4.05 32.49 -32.17
N GLN A 528 3.75 33.75 -31.86
CA GLN A 528 3.02 34.12 -30.65
C GLN A 528 1.50 34.10 -30.91
N ILE A 529 0.75 33.35 -30.09
CA ILE A 529 -0.71 33.30 -30.07
C ILE A 529 -1.21 33.97 -28.79
N THR A 530 -2.07 34.98 -28.93
CA THR A 530 -2.62 35.75 -27.81
C THR A 530 -4.15 35.88 -27.95
N VAL A 531 -4.82 36.22 -26.85
CA VAL A 531 -6.17 36.80 -26.94
C VAL A 531 -6.00 38.28 -27.28
N CYS A 532 -6.65 38.75 -28.36
CA CYS A 532 -6.50 40.12 -28.82
C CYS A 532 -6.88 41.13 -27.74
N GLN A 533 -6.14 42.25 -27.66
CA GLN A 533 -6.49 43.34 -26.74
C GLN A 533 -7.84 44.02 -27.08
N SER A 534 -8.34 43.82 -28.30
CA SER A 534 -9.68 44.21 -28.76
C SER A 534 -10.80 43.20 -28.42
N ASP A 535 -10.48 42.04 -27.85
CA ASP A 535 -11.49 41.06 -27.43
C ASP A 535 -12.41 41.65 -26.35
N ASN A 536 -13.72 41.48 -26.54
CA ASN A 536 -14.71 41.95 -25.57
C ASN A 536 -14.88 40.91 -24.45
N GLU A 537 -14.25 41.16 -23.31
CA GLU A 537 -14.32 40.34 -22.09
C GLU A 537 -15.77 40.06 -21.62
N ASN A 538 -16.74 40.90 -21.99
CA ASN A 538 -18.15 40.73 -21.62
C ASN A 538 -18.94 39.82 -22.59
N ASP A 539 -18.39 39.49 -23.77
CA ASP A 539 -19.04 38.56 -24.69
C ASP A 539 -18.49 37.15 -24.48
N VAL A 540 -19.28 36.30 -23.82
CA VAL A 540 -18.88 34.92 -23.47
C VAL A 540 -19.08 33.91 -24.61
N PHE A 541 -19.58 34.35 -25.77
CA PHE A 541 -19.88 33.49 -26.91
C PHE A 541 -18.80 33.48 -27.99
N GLU A 542 -17.89 34.45 -27.98
CA GLU A 542 -16.76 34.52 -28.92
C GLU A 542 -15.43 34.88 -28.23
N LEU A 543 -14.33 34.46 -28.85
CA LEU A 543 -12.96 34.79 -28.45
C LEU A 543 -12.15 35.27 -29.65
N GLN A 544 -11.70 36.52 -29.64
CA GLN A 544 -10.83 37.05 -30.69
C GLN A 544 -9.36 36.67 -30.42
N VAL A 545 -8.78 35.87 -31.31
CA VAL A 545 -7.40 35.36 -31.23
C VAL A 545 -6.49 36.19 -32.14
N CYS A 546 -5.30 36.52 -31.65
CA CYS A 546 -4.28 37.30 -32.33
C CYS A 546 -3.00 36.48 -32.57
N LEU A 547 -2.34 36.76 -33.69
CA LEU A 547 -1.09 36.17 -34.16
C LEU A 547 -0.03 37.26 -34.18
N ASN A 548 0.96 37.19 -33.30
CA ASN A 548 1.94 38.27 -33.08
C ASN A 548 1.24 39.64 -32.88
N ASP A 549 0.16 39.62 -32.08
CA ASP A 549 -0.73 40.74 -31.74
C ASP A 549 -1.57 41.36 -32.87
N GLU A 550 -1.54 40.80 -34.09
CA GLU A 550 -2.48 41.12 -35.18
C GLU A 550 -3.66 40.12 -35.21
N PRO A 551 -4.93 40.56 -35.43
CA PRO A 551 -6.10 39.66 -35.39
C PRO A 551 -6.07 38.51 -36.42
N LEU A 552 -6.19 37.28 -35.93
CA LEU A 552 -6.09 36.03 -36.71
C LEU A 552 -7.47 35.44 -37.05
N VAL A 553 -8.28 35.20 -36.01
CA VAL A 553 -9.56 34.49 -36.08
C VAL A 553 -10.42 34.82 -34.87
N THR A 554 -11.76 34.82 -35.04
CA THR A 554 -12.70 34.84 -33.92
C THR A 554 -13.26 33.42 -33.74
N LEU A 555 -13.04 32.82 -32.58
CA LEU A 555 -13.49 31.47 -32.25
C LEU A 555 -14.86 31.52 -31.55
N PRO A 556 -15.91 30.86 -32.06
CA PRO A 556 -17.17 30.70 -31.34
C PRO A 556 -17.03 29.70 -30.18
N GLN A 557 -17.78 29.91 -29.10
CA GLN A 557 -17.75 29.04 -27.92
C GLN A 557 -18.17 27.60 -28.27
N GLY A 558 -17.30 26.65 -27.96
CA GLY A 558 -17.56 25.22 -28.13
C GLY A 558 -17.59 24.73 -29.58
N VAL A 559 -16.91 25.44 -30.49
CA VAL A 559 -16.71 25.03 -31.90
C VAL A 559 -15.24 24.74 -32.16
N LEU A 560 -14.94 23.54 -32.68
CA LEU A 560 -13.59 23.19 -33.14
C LEU A 560 -13.41 23.66 -34.59
N LEU A 561 -12.41 24.50 -34.84
CA LEU A 561 -12.11 25.07 -36.15
C LEU A 561 -10.69 24.69 -36.60
N LYS A 562 -10.55 24.35 -37.89
CA LYS A 562 -9.25 24.13 -38.54
C LYS A 562 -8.69 25.46 -39.06
N TYR A 563 -7.40 25.71 -38.84
CA TYR A 563 -6.71 26.92 -39.31
C TYR A 563 -5.27 26.60 -39.74
N GLY A 564 -4.69 27.39 -40.65
CA GLY A 564 -3.29 27.26 -41.09
C GLY A 564 -2.35 28.26 -40.41
N LEU A 565 -1.32 27.77 -39.72
CA LEU A 565 -0.23 28.56 -39.15
C LEU A 565 1.05 28.30 -39.95
N GLY A 566 1.31 29.15 -40.94
CA GLY A 566 2.41 28.95 -41.89
C GLY A 566 2.11 27.78 -42.83
N GLU A 567 2.93 26.73 -42.78
CA GLU A 567 2.72 25.48 -43.54
C GLU A 567 2.03 24.39 -42.70
N LYS A 568 1.84 24.58 -41.38
CA LYS A 568 1.21 23.64 -40.47
C LYS A 568 -0.29 23.94 -40.32
N GLU A 569 -1.14 22.91 -40.37
CA GLU A 569 -2.56 23.02 -40.04
C GLU A 569 -2.79 22.62 -38.57
N VAL A 570 -3.70 23.32 -37.88
CA VAL A 570 -3.97 23.16 -36.45
C VAL A 570 -5.46 23.22 -36.16
N GLY A 571 -5.88 22.60 -35.05
CA GLY A 571 -7.21 22.79 -34.48
C GLY A 571 -7.24 23.97 -33.50
N PHE A 572 -8.35 24.70 -33.42
CA PHE A 572 -8.62 25.72 -32.41
C PHE A 572 -10.00 25.48 -31.76
N LEU A 573 -10.09 25.61 -30.44
CA LEU A 573 -11.35 25.56 -29.68
C LEU A 573 -11.38 26.70 -28.67
N TYR A 574 -12.54 27.36 -28.52
CA TYR A 574 -12.79 28.28 -27.41
C TYR A 574 -13.73 27.63 -26.38
N GLN A 575 -13.37 27.67 -25.10
CA GLN A 575 -14.24 27.29 -23.99
C GLN A 575 -14.31 28.42 -22.95
N TYR A 576 -15.50 28.66 -22.40
CA TYR A 576 -15.72 29.61 -21.31
C TYR A 576 -15.93 28.86 -19.98
N ASN A 577 -15.24 29.29 -18.94
CA ASN A 577 -15.35 28.77 -17.59
C ASN A 577 -15.63 29.94 -16.62
N ALA A 578 -16.65 29.83 -15.78
CA ALA A 578 -17.04 30.88 -14.85
C ALA A 578 -15.94 31.24 -13.81
N THR A 579 -14.95 30.35 -13.60
CA THR A 579 -13.84 30.57 -12.65
C THR A 579 -12.56 31.09 -13.34
N SER A 580 -12.22 30.61 -14.54
CA SER A 580 -10.99 30.97 -15.25
C SER A 580 -11.20 31.91 -16.46
N GLY A 581 -12.44 32.33 -16.73
CA GLY A 581 -12.77 33.27 -17.80
C GLY A 581 -12.80 32.63 -19.19
N LYS A 582 -12.30 33.36 -20.19
CA LYS A 582 -12.18 32.87 -21.56
C LYS A 582 -10.88 32.07 -21.74
N GLN A 583 -11.00 30.81 -22.16
CA GLN A 583 -9.86 29.94 -22.43
C GLN A 583 -9.86 29.50 -23.89
N GLY A 584 -8.83 29.91 -24.63
CA GLY A 584 -8.51 29.36 -25.95
C GLY A 584 -7.70 28.08 -25.81
N TYR A 585 -7.83 27.19 -26.79
CA TYR A 585 -7.03 25.99 -26.95
C TYR A 585 -6.61 25.86 -28.41
N ILE A 586 -5.37 25.44 -28.62
CA ILE A 586 -4.81 25.07 -29.93
C ILE A 586 -4.34 23.61 -29.87
N PHE A 587 -4.55 22.87 -30.95
CA PHE A 587 -4.31 21.43 -31.03
C PHE A 587 -3.49 21.05 -32.25
N ASP A 588 -2.62 20.06 -32.09
CA ASP A 588 -1.99 19.36 -33.21
C ASP A 588 -3.05 18.61 -34.02
N LEU A 589 -3.00 18.70 -35.35
CA LEU A 589 -4.06 18.20 -36.24
C LEU A 589 -3.59 17.02 -37.09
N VAL A 590 -4.11 15.84 -36.77
CA VAL A 590 -3.85 14.59 -37.50
C VAL A 590 -4.93 14.40 -38.58
N SER A 591 -4.59 14.66 -39.84
CA SER A 591 -5.46 14.36 -40.98
C SER A 591 -5.46 12.87 -41.32
N VAL A 592 -6.58 12.20 -41.10
CA VAL A 592 -6.76 10.75 -41.30
C VAL A 592 -7.38 10.48 -42.68
N PRO A 593 -6.63 9.91 -43.64
CA PRO A 593 -7.16 9.57 -44.96
C PRO A 593 -8.14 8.39 -44.91
N ALA A 594 -9.22 8.50 -45.70
CA ALA A 594 -10.13 7.39 -45.96
C ALA A 594 -9.48 6.24 -46.74
N GLY A 595 -10.08 5.05 -46.65
CA GLY A 595 -9.59 3.82 -47.30
C GLY A 595 -8.64 2.98 -46.44
N GLY A 596 -8.57 3.22 -45.13
CA GLY A 596 -7.79 2.39 -44.20
C GLY A 596 -6.28 2.61 -44.26
N THR A 597 -5.82 3.69 -44.90
CA THR A 597 -4.40 4.09 -44.83
C THR A 597 -4.07 4.51 -43.39
N MET A 598 -2.97 3.98 -42.85
CA MET A 598 -2.52 4.24 -41.48
C MET A 598 -1.68 5.53 -41.42
N VAL A 599 -1.94 6.34 -40.41
CA VAL A 599 -1.11 7.47 -39.96
C VAL A 599 -0.44 7.05 -38.66
N ASP A 600 0.87 7.22 -38.57
CA ASP A 600 1.65 6.90 -37.36
C ASP A 600 1.62 8.06 -36.36
N LEU A 601 1.46 7.74 -35.07
CA LEU A 601 1.51 8.65 -33.93
C LEU A 601 2.68 8.24 -33.03
N ASP A 602 3.55 9.18 -32.65
CA ASP A 602 4.71 8.83 -31.81
C ASP A 602 4.27 8.20 -30.48
N ASN A 603 4.96 7.12 -30.09
CA ASN A 603 4.54 6.27 -28.99
C ASN A 603 4.68 6.95 -27.62
N VAL A 604 5.77 7.69 -27.40
CA VAL A 604 6.04 8.35 -26.11
C VAL A 604 5.11 9.54 -25.95
N ILE A 605 5.09 10.41 -26.96
CA ILE A 605 4.25 11.61 -27.01
C ILE A 605 2.76 11.24 -26.90
N PHE A 606 2.29 10.20 -27.59
CA PHE A 606 0.88 9.79 -27.52
C PHE A 606 0.50 9.27 -26.11
N ILE A 607 1.35 8.46 -25.47
CA ILE A 607 1.09 7.98 -24.11
C ILE A 607 1.07 9.13 -23.11
N GLU A 608 2.10 9.98 -23.13
CA GLU A 608 2.24 11.07 -22.16
C GLU A 608 1.09 12.07 -22.26
N ASN A 609 0.67 12.45 -23.46
CA ASN A 609 -0.45 13.36 -23.64
C ASN A 609 -1.80 12.72 -23.26
N MET A 610 -2.09 11.50 -23.72
CA MET A 610 -3.38 10.83 -23.42
C MET A 610 -3.54 10.50 -21.93
N VAL A 611 -2.47 10.09 -21.23
CA VAL A 611 -2.53 9.83 -19.77
C VAL A 611 -2.71 11.15 -18.99
N ASN A 612 -2.09 12.24 -19.45
CA ASN A 612 -2.34 13.59 -18.92
C ASN A 612 -3.68 14.21 -19.38
N SER A 613 -4.55 13.44 -20.05
CA SER A 613 -5.87 13.89 -20.58
C SER A 613 -5.82 15.03 -21.58
N ARG A 614 -4.65 15.29 -22.17
CA ARG A 614 -4.50 16.21 -23.31
C ARG A 614 -5.09 15.57 -24.55
N ARG A 615 -5.71 16.37 -25.40
CA ARG A 615 -6.48 15.92 -26.56
C ARG A 615 -5.70 16.17 -27.84
N VAL A 616 -5.85 15.33 -28.86
CA VAL A 616 -5.29 15.58 -30.20
C VAL A 616 -6.42 15.82 -31.19
N ALA A 617 -6.30 16.82 -32.07
CA ALA A 617 -7.32 17.06 -33.09
C ALA A 617 -7.15 16.09 -34.25
N VAL A 618 -8.27 15.60 -34.77
CA VAL A 618 -8.32 14.59 -35.84
C VAL A 618 -9.31 15.03 -36.89
N GLU A 619 -8.87 15.04 -38.15
CA GLU A 619 -9.69 15.35 -39.32
C GLU A 619 -9.99 14.08 -40.11
N PHE A 620 -11.26 13.79 -40.39
CA PHE A 620 -11.70 12.67 -41.21
C PHE A 620 -12.90 13.06 -42.07
N GLU A 621 -12.86 12.82 -43.39
CA GLU A 621 -13.91 13.24 -44.35
C GLU A 621 -14.34 14.73 -44.23
N ASN A 622 -13.40 15.62 -43.87
CA ASN A 622 -13.59 17.05 -43.57
C ASN A 622 -14.30 17.36 -42.22
N SER A 623 -14.72 16.34 -41.46
CA SER A 623 -15.22 16.47 -40.08
C SER A 623 -14.05 16.55 -39.09
N LEU A 624 -14.17 17.39 -38.06
CA LEU A 624 -13.16 17.58 -37.01
C LEU A 624 -13.62 17.00 -35.68
N TYR A 625 -12.71 16.27 -35.03
CA TYR A 625 -12.91 15.65 -33.73
C TYR A 625 -11.71 15.91 -32.82
N LEU A 626 -11.89 15.84 -31.50
CA LEU A 626 -10.80 15.65 -30.56
C LEU A 626 -10.75 14.18 -30.13
N LEU A 627 -9.62 13.51 -30.30
CA LEU A 627 -9.37 12.21 -29.66
C LEU A 627 -8.94 12.45 -28.21
N THR A 628 -9.59 11.76 -27.29
CA THR A 628 -9.49 11.98 -25.85
C THR A 628 -9.39 10.67 -25.08
N HIS A 629 -8.79 10.73 -23.88
CA HIS A 629 -8.70 9.63 -22.93
C HIS A 629 -8.93 10.18 -21.50
N PRO A 630 -9.56 9.43 -20.58
CA PRO A 630 -9.77 9.86 -19.20
C PRO A 630 -8.47 10.03 -18.39
N ALA A 631 -8.57 10.78 -17.28
CA ALA A 631 -7.48 11.05 -16.33
C ALA A 631 -7.14 9.84 -15.44
N THR A 632 -6.82 8.71 -16.06
CA THR A 632 -6.51 7.44 -15.41
C THR A 632 -5.21 6.87 -15.97
N SER A 633 -4.29 6.50 -15.08
CA SER A 633 -3.16 5.63 -15.43
C SER A 633 -3.56 4.17 -15.13
N PRO A 634 -3.33 3.21 -16.04
CA PRO A 634 -2.65 3.33 -17.33
C PRO A 634 -3.55 3.84 -18.48
N LEU A 635 -2.92 4.16 -19.62
CA LEU A 635 -3.61 4.34 -20.90
C LEU A 635 -4.39 3.08 -21.29
N SER A 636 -5.64 3.26 -21.72
CA SER A 636 -6.51 2.18 -22.22
C SER A 636 -7.19 2.60 -23.53
N LEU A 637 -6.94 1.89 -24.63
CA LEU A 637 -7.52 2.22 -25.94
C LEU A 637 -9.05 2.08 -26.00
N PRO A 638 -9.70 1.07 -25.39
CA PRO A 638 -11.16 1.02 -25.26
C PRO A 638 -11.75 2.15 -24.42
N SER A 639 -10.94 2.79 -23.58
CA SER A 639 -11.34 3.95 -22.76
C SER A 639 -11.20 5.28 -23.50
N THR A 640 -10.68 5.29 -24.74
CA THR A 640 -10.64 6.49 -25.59
C THR A 640 -12.01 6.84 -26.17
N SER A 641 -12.19 8.11 -26.54
CA SER A 641 -13.33 8.55 -27.34
C SER A 641 -12.95 9.67 -28.29
N LEU A 642 -13.61 9.73 -29.46
CA LEU A 642 -13.63 10.94 -30.28
C LEU A 642 -14.73 11.87 -29.75
N VAL A 643 -14.50 13.18 -29.77
CA VAL A 643 -15.46 14.19 -29.33
C VAL A 643 -15.63 15.24 -30.42
N SER A 644 -16.84 15.40 -30.93
CA SER A 644 -17.19 16.51 -31.82
C SER A 644 -17.54 17.76 -31.02
N TYR A 645 -17.29 18.93 -31.61
CA TYR A 645 -17.60 20.24 -31.04
C TYR A 645 -18.26 21.10 -32.11
N THR A 646 -19.58 21.03 -32.20
CA THR A 646 -20.39 21.69 -33.23
C THR A 646 -21.39 22.67 -32.61
N GLN A 647 -21.65 23.78 -33.31
CA GLN A 647 -22.69 24.72 -32.90
C GLN A 647 -24.04 24.25 -33.41
N ALA A 648 -24.96 23.88 -32.53
CA ALA A 648 -26.37 23.79 -32.93
C ALA A 648 -26.91 25.18 -33.27
N ALA A 649 -27.86 25.26 -34.20
CA ALA A 649 -28.46 26.53 -34.64
C ALA A 649 -29.22 27.33 -33.55
N ASP A 650 -29.25 26.83 -32.30
CA ASP A 650 -29.92 27.42 -31.13
C ASP A 650 -28.91 27.75 -30.00
N THR A 651 -27.77 28.36 -30.38
CA THR A 651 -26.72 28.92 -29.50
C THR A 651 -26.04 27.99 -28.49
N THR A 652 -26.38 26.71 -28.49
CA THR A 652 -25.81 25.69 -27.61
C THR A 652 -24.75 24.89 -28.35
N SER A 653 -23.53 24.84 -27.81
CA SER A 653 -22.48 23.95 -28.29
C SER A 653 -22.85 22.51 -27.94
N VAL A 654 -22.95 21.66 -28.96
CA VAL A 654 -23.19 20.23 -28.77
C VAL A 654 -21.83 19.55 -28.68
N ILE A 655 -21.59 18.91 -27.54
CA ILE A 655 -20.41 18.08 -27.29
C ILE A 655 -20.89 16.64 -27.40
N GLU A 656 -20.47 15.93 -28.45
CA GLU A 656 -20.92 14.55 -28.71
C GLU A 656 -19.73 13.62 -28.56
N SER A 657 -19.81 12.65 -27.64
CA SER A 657 -18.75 11.67 -27.41
C SER A 657 -19.06 10.35 -28.11
N TYR A 658 -18.12 9.90 -28.94
CA TYR A 658 -18.13 8.66 -29.68
C TYR A 658 -17.14 7.70 -28.99
N PRO A 659 -17.62 6.80 -28.11
CA PRO A 659 -16.73 5.92 -27.35
C PRO A 659 -16.09 4.87 -28.26
N ALA A 660 -14.87 4.46 -27.91
CA ALA A 660 -14.21 3.32 -28.52
C ALA A 660 -14.90 1.99 -28.20
N SER A 661 -14.61 0.98 -29.02
CA SER A 661 -15.04 -0.41 -28.86
C SER A 661 -13.93 -1.33 -29.36
N GLY A 662 -13.58 -2.38 -28.61
CA GLY A 662 -12.42 -3.23 -28.91
C GLY A 662 -11.54 -3.43 -27.68
N ASN A 663 -10.22 -3.39 -27.88
CA ASN A 663 -9.21 -3.79 -26.88
C ASN A 663 -7.91 -2.96 -26.97
N GLU A 664 -6.93 -3.29 -26.14
CA GLU A 664 -5.65 -2.57 -26.00
C GLU A 664 -4.65 -2.71 -27.18
N LYS A 665 -4.89 -3.65 -28.10
CA LYS A 665 -4.19 -3.71 -29.40
C LYS A 665 -4.94 -2.91 -30.46
N LYS A 666 -6.27 -2.91 -30.44
CA LYS A 666 -7.09 -2.31 -31.50
C LYS A 666 -8.46 -1.83 -31.00
N ALA A 667 -8.71 -0.54 -31.16
CA ALA A 667 -9.93 0.15 -30.78
C ALA A 667 -10.61 0.78 -32.01
N TYR A 668 -11.93 0.60 -32.10
CA TYR A 668 -12.79 1.08 -33.18
C TYR A 668 -13.74 2.15 -32.66
N ILE A 669 -13.74 3.32 -33.30
CA ILE A 669 -14.58 4.46 -32.94
C ILE A 669 -15.50 4.76 -34.12
N SER A 670 -16.80 4.50 -33.95
CA SER A 670 -17.81 4.72 -35.00
C SER A 670 -18.36 6.14 -34.92
N ILE A 671 -18.33 6.85 -36.05
CA ILE A 671 -18.69 8.28 -36.21
C ILE A 671 -19.71 8.42 -37.37
N PRO A 672 -20.30 9.60 -37.62
CA PRO A 672 -21.32 9.76 -38.67
C PRO A 672 -20.81 9.40 -40.07
N ASP A 673 -19.58 9.81 -40.41
CA ASP A 673 -19.00 9.62 -41.74
C ASP A 673 -18.37 8.22 -41.96
N GLY A 674 -18.17 7.45 -40.89
CA GLY A 674 -17.43 6.19 -40.97
C GLY A 674 -16.97 5.61 -39.62
N ARG A 675 -15.79 5.00 -39.63
CA ARG A 675 -15.14 4.40 -38.47
C ARG A 675 -13.66 4.74 -38.48
N MET A 676 -13.19 5.38 -37.41
CA MET A 676 -11.76 5.49 -37.13
C MET A 676 -11.28 4.28 -36.33
N THR A 677 -10.04 3.87 -36.56
CA THR A 677 -9.42 2.70 -35.94
C THR A 677 -8.07 3.10 -35.38
N LEU A 678 -7.92 3.01 -34.05
CA LEU A 678 -6.70 3.25 -33.31
C LEU A 678 -6.06 1.91 -32.98
N GLU A 679 -4.86 1.65 -33.48
CA GLU A 679 -4.17 0.36 -33.39
C GLU A 679 -2.76 0.54 -32.79
N ARG A 680 -2.44 -0.21 -31.74
CA ARG A 680 -1.10 -0.30 -31.18
C ARG A 680 -0.34 -1.40 -31.93
N SER A 681 0.66 -1.02 -32.70
CA SER A 681 1.45 -1.98 -33.48
C SER A 681 2.44 -2.72 -32.57
N TYR A 682 2.26 -4.03 -32.38
CA TYR A 682 3.13 -4.88 -31.55
C TYR A 682 4.15 -5.70 -32.35
N ASN A 683 4.52 -5.28 -33.56
CA ASN A 683 5.47 -6.00 -34.40
C ASN A 683 6.91 -5.45 -34.21
N PRO A 684 7.75 -6.01 -33.32
CA PRO A 684 9.19 -5.82 -33.45
C PRO A 684 9.67 -6.52 -34.73
N PRO A 685 10.48 -5.87 -35.59
CA PRO A 685 11.23 -6.62 -36.60
C PRO A 685 12.21 -7.55 -35.89
N GLU A 686 12.29 -8.83 -36.29
CA GLU A 686 12.96 -9.96 -35.59
C GLU A 686 14.49 -9.82 -35.34
N SER A 687 15.08 -8.64 -35.52
CA SER A 687 16.53 -8.43 -35.52
C SER A 687 17.00 -7.03 -35.10
N VAL A 688 16.13 -6.10 -34.68
CA VAL A 688 16.54 -4.72 -34.36
C VAL A 688 15.88 -4.19 -33.09
N SER A 689 16.68 -3.61 -32.19
CA SER A 689 16.26 -2.89 -30.99
C SER A 689 15.70 -1.50 -31.32
N VAL A 690 14.60 -1.46 -32.08
CA VAL A 690 13.79 -0.26 -32.31
C VAL A 690 12.93 -0.03 -31.05
N PRO A 691 12.67 1.22 -30.62
CA PRO A 691 11.66 1.49 -29.60
C PRO A 691 10.29 0.87 -29.98
N PRO A 692 9.43 0.56 -28.99
CA PRO A 692 8.14 -0.10 -29.26
C PRO A 692 7.34 0.68 -30.32
N PRO A 693 6.68 0.02 -31.29
CA PRO A 693 6.19 0.71 -32.47
C PRO A 693 5.08 1.74 -32.19
N PRO A 694 4.88 2.73 -33.07
CA PRO A 694 3.90 3.80 -32.89
C PRO A 694 2.46 3.28 -32.80
N PHE A 695 1.60 4.09 -32.16
CA PHE A 695 0.16 3.97 -32.34
C PHE A 695 -0.20 4.39 -33.77
N LYS A 696 -1.25 3.79 -34.33
CA LYS A 696 -1.65 4.02 -35.72
C LYS A 696 -3.12 4.38 -35.79
N LEU A 697 -3.44 5.42 -36.54
CA LEU A 697 -4.81 5.89 -36.73
C LEU A 697 -5.19 5.75 -38.21
N SER A 698 -6.34 5.14 -38.51
CA SER A 698 -6.84 4.95 -39.88
C SER A 698 -8.36 5.12 -39.96
N GLY A 699 -8.85 5.56 -41.12
CA GLY A 699 -10.26 5.87 -41.34
C GLY A 699 -10.90 5.08 -42.48
N LEU A 700 -12.14 4.63 -42.28
CA LEU A 700 -12.95 3.92 -43.28
C LEU A 700 -14.33 4.56 -43.34
N THR A 701 -14.80 4.95 -44.54
CA THR A 701 -16.14 5.52 -44.73
C THR A 701 -17.22 4.43 -44.63
N ASN A 702 -18.47 4.80 -44.34
CA ASN A 702 -19.57 3.82 -44.20
C ASN A 702 -19.73 2.86 -45.39
N ASN A 703 -19.45 3.32 -46.61
CA ASN A 703 -19.43 2.47 -47.81
C ASN A 703 -18.29 1.44 -47.76
N GLN A 704 -17.08 1.88 -47.40
CA GLN A 704 -15.91 1.00 -47.26
C GLN A 704 -16.08 -0.02 -46.12
N ILE A 705 -16.84 0.31 -45.07
CA ILE A 705 -17.18 -0.66 -44.00
C ILE A 705 -18.18 -1.70 -44.52
N ALA A 706 -19.18 -1.31 -45.32
CA ALA A 706 -20.13 -2.25 -45.92
C ALA A 706 -19.48 -3.22 -46.92
N ASP A 707 -18.39 -2.81 -47.58
CA ASP A 707 -17.59 -3.66 -48.46
C ASP A 707 -16.69 -4.68 -47.71
N ILE A 708 -16.53 -4.57 -46.38
CA ILE A 708 -15.76 -5.53 -45.58
C ILE A 708 -16.64 -6.72 -45.17
N GLU A 709 -16.34 -7.90 -45.73
CA GLU A 709 -17.01 -9.16 -45.40
C GLU A 709 -16.61 -9.67 -43.99
N VAL A 710 -17.51 -9.52 -43.02
CA VAL A 710 -17.32 -9.99 -41.65
C VAL A 710 -17.72 -11.46 -41.53
N THR A 711 -16.77 -12.31 -41.15
CA THR A 711 -17.01 -13.70 -40.73
C THR A 711 -16.80 -13.76 -39.22
N MET A 712 -17.87 -13.95 -38.44
CA MET A 712 -17.81 -13.89 -36.97
C MET A 712 -16.91 -14.97 -36.37
N GLU A 713 -16.86 -16.14 -37.00
CA GLU A 713 -15.92 -17.21 -36.68
C GLU A 713 -14.44 -16.76 -36.82
N ASN A 714 -14.14 -15.88 -37.78
CA ASN A 714 -12.79 -15.40 -38.07
C ASN A 714 -12.45 -14.05 -37.42
N GLN A 715 -13.42 -13.36 -36.81
CA GLN A 715 -13.25 -12.03 -36.21
C GLN A 715 -13.54 -12.02 -34.71
N LEU A 716 -14.32 -12.99 -34.24
CA LEU A 716 -14.77 -13.23 -32.86
C LEU A 716 -15.68 -12.12 -32.30
N SER A 717 -15.30 -10.85 -32.46
CA SER A 717 -16.11 -9.67 -32.10
C SER A 717 -16.15 -8.62 -33.21
N TRP A 718 -17.27 -7.90 -33.34
CA TRP A 718 -17.42 -6.76 -34.26
C TRP A 718 -18.48 -5.78 -33.73
N SER A 719 -18.37 -4.48 -34.02
CA SER A 719 -19.37 -3.48 -33.63
C SER A 719 -20.19 -2.97 -34.84
N VAL A 720 -21.48 -2.74 -34.61
CA VAL A 720 -22.43 -2.16 -35.59
C VAL A 720 -23.14 -0.99 -34.94
N SER A 721 -23.30 0.12 -35.67
CA SER A 721 -24.02 1.29 -35.18
C SER A 721 -25.13 1.72 -36.15
N SER A 722 -25.93 2.71 -35.76
CA SER A 722 -26.93 3.30 -36.65
C SER A 722 -26.34 3.96 -37.89
N ASN A 723 -25.06 4.33 -37.83
CA ASN A 723 -24.37 5.09 -38.87
C ASN A 723 -23.40 4.18 -39.65
N ALA A 724 -22.68 3.31 -38.94
CA ALA A 724 -21.73 2.35 -39.51
C ALA A 724 -22.35 0.95 -39.63
N PRO A 725 -22.65 0.46 -40.85
CA PRO A 725 -23.20 -0.87 -41.07
C PRO A 725 -22.14 -1.97 -40.93
N ALA A 726 -22.56 -3.24 -40.89
CA ALA A 726 -21.65 -4.40 -40.85
C ALA A 726 -22.13 -5.51 -41.80
N ASN A 727 -21.29 -5.93 -42.75
CA ASN A 727 -21.65 -6.96 -43.74
C ASN A 727 -21.26 -8.36 -43.24
N VAL A 728 -22.13 -9.00 -42.46
CA VAL A 728 -21.84 -10.30 -41.85
C VAL A 728 -22.20 -11.44 -42.81
N VAL A 729 -21.17 -11.99 -43.47
CA VAL A 729 -21.30 -13.06 -44.48
C VAL A 729 -21.36 -14.47 -43.86
N SER A 730 -20.77 -14.66 -42.68
CA SER A 730 -20.86 -15.90 -41.91
C SER A 730 -21.02 -15.62 -40.41
N PRO A 731 -22.13 -16.04 -39.78
CA PRO A 731 -23.33 -16.59 -40.41
C PRO A 731 -24.02 -15.54 -41.29
N ALA A 732 -24.47 -15.92 -42.48
CA ALA A 732 -25.01 -14.97 -43.47
C ALA A 732 -26.21 -14.16 -42.94
N PHE A 733 -25.97 -12.94 -42.49
CA PHE A 733 -26.98 -11.88 -42.28
C PHE A 733 -26.92 -10.85 -43.43
N GLY A 734 -25.79 -10.76 -44.13
CA GLY A 734 -25.48 -9.70 -45.09
C GLY A 734 -25.23 -8.37 -44.39
N ILE A 735 -25.48 -7.27 -45.10
CA ILE A 735 -25.40 -5.92 -44.53
C ILE A 735 -26.45 -5.75 -43.43
N LEU A 736 -25.97 -5.66 -42.19
CA LEU A 736 -26.71 -5.17 -41.04
C LEU A 736 -26.61 -3.65 -41.00
N SER A 737 -27.75 -2.97 -41.03
CA SER A 737 -27.87 -1.52 -40.91
C SER A 737 -29.07 -1.15 -40.04
N VAL A 738 -29.14 0.09 -39.54
CA VAL A 738 -30.37 0.60 -38.91
C VAL A 738 -31.58 0.39 -39.82
N SER A 739 -32.71 0.00 -39.24
CA SER A 739 -33.95 -0.21 -39.98
C SER A 739 -34.74 1.08 -40.15
N GLU A 740 -35.47 1.22 -41.27
CA GLU A 740 -36.53 2.24 -41.44
C GLU A 740 -37.63 2.16 -40.35
N ARG A 741 -37.70 1.04 -39.61
CA ARG A 741 -38.63 0.81 -38.49
C ARG A 741 -37.95 0.92 -37.12
N ASP A 742 -36.71 1.35 -37.04
CA ASP A 742 -36.13 1.82 -35.77
C ASP A 742 -36.68 3.22 -35.42
N ILE A 743 -36.86 3.50 -34.14
CA ILE A 743 -37.35 4.80 -33.68
C ILE A 743 -36.18 5.50 -32.98
N ASN A 744 -35.64 6.55 -33.60
CA ASN A 744 -34.54 7.36 -33.04
C ASN A 744 -34.84 7.87 -31.62
N GLY A 745 -36.11 8.10 -31.28
CA GLY A 745 -36.52 8.52 -29.94
C GLY A 745 -36.55 7.41 -28.88
N ASP A 746 -36.63 6.13 -29.26
CA ASP A 746 -36.68 5.01 -28.33
C ASP A 746 -35.27 4.53 -27.98
N VAL A 747 -34.85 4.78 -26.74
CA VAL A 747 -33.54 4.36 -26.22
C VAL A 747 -33.47 2.87 -25.89
N ASN A 748 -34.61 2.21 -25.69
CA ASN A 748 -34.66 0.86 -25.11
C ASN A 748 -34.42 -0.24 -26.16
N TRP A 749 -34.48 0.09 -27.44
CA TRP A 749 -34.37 -0.84 -28.56
C TRP A 749 -33.46 -0.29 -29.65
N PHE A 750 -32.69 -1.17 -30.28
CA PHE A 750 -31.99 -0.93 -31.54
C PHE A 750 -32.43 -2.00 -32.55
N ARG A 751 -33.13 -1.58 -33.60
CA ARG A 751 -33.62 -2.46 -34.67
C ARG A 751 -32.73 -2.36 -35.90
N LEU A 752 -32.08 -3.48 -36.24
CA LEU A 752 -31.34 -3.65 -37.49
C LEU A 752 -32.23 -4.33 -38.55
N ASP A 753 -32.05 -3.98 -39.83
CA ASP A 753 -32.51 -4.79 -40.97
C ASP A 753 -31.40 -5.79 -41.37
N SER A 754 -31.77 -6.95 -41.93
CA SER A 754 -30.83 -7.97 -42.44
C SER A 754 -31.48 -8.83 -43.54
N LEU A 755 -30.67 -9.61 -44.28
CA LEU A 755 -31.17 -10.60 -45.27
C LEU A 755 -32.08 -11.68 -44.67
N LYS A 756 -32.03 -11.89 -43.34
CA LYS A 756 -32.88 -12.83 -42.59
C LYS A 756 -34.10 -12.17 -41.94
N GLY A 757 -34.32 -10.88 -42.17
CA GLY A 757 -35.31 -10.06 -41.48
C GLY A 757 -34.73 -9.25 -40.32
N ASN A 758 -35.58 -8.52 -39.62
CA ASN A 758 -35.18 -7.60 -38.55
C ASN A 758 -34.54 -8.31 -37.35
N VAL A 759 -33.52 -7.68 -36.76
CA VAL A 759 -32.96 -8.05 -35.46
C VAL A 759 -33.30 -6.93 -34.48
N ASP A 760 -34.15 -7.24 -33.50
CA ASP A 760 -34.59 -6.30 -32.45
C ASP A 760 -33.75 -6.54 -31.19
N ILE A 761 -32.85 -5.62 -30.85
CA ILE A 761 -31.92 -5.74 -29.72
C ILE A 761 -32.38 -4.79 -28.59
N PRO A 762 -32.79 -5.28 -27.40
CA PRO A 762 -33.07 -4.42 -26.26
C PRO A 762 -31.78 -3.92 -25.60
N LYS A 763 -31.80 -2.73 -24.99
CA LYS A 763 -30.62 -2.15 -24.33
C LYS A 763 -30.20 -3.02 -23.14
N GLU A 764 -28.88 -3.17 -22.94
CA GLU A 764 -28.26 -3.97 -21.87
C GLU A 764 -28.73 -5.44 -21.81
N THR A 765 -29.38 -5.93 -22.87
CA THR A 765 -30.00 -7.26 -22.91
C THR A 765 -29.43 -8.07 -24.08
N PRO A 766 -28.65 -9.14 -23.83
CA PRO A 766 -28.09 -9.94 -24.90
C PRO A 766 -29.15 -10.73 -25.68
N ILE A 767 -29.05 -10.73 -27.01
CA ILE A 767 -29.91 -11.49 -27.93
C ILE A 767 -29.07 -12.45 -28.78
N ILE A 768 -29.44 -13.72 -28.83
CA ILE A 768 -28.73 -14.76 -29.60
C ILE A 768 -29.44 -14.99 -30.93
N ASN A 769 -28.70 -15.00 -32.05
CA ASN A 769 -29.22 -15.37 -33.36
C ASN A 769 -28.11 -16.03 -34.21
N ASN A 770 -28.33 -17.25 -34.71
CA ASN A 770 -27.38 -18.03 -35.52
C ASN A 770 -25.94 -18.16 -34.94
N ASN A 771 -25.78 -18.42 -33.64
CA ASN A 771 -24.48 -18.44 -32.96
C ASN A 771 -23.72 -17.11 -32.95
N VAL A 772 -24.44 -15.99 -33.11
CA VAL A 772 -23.95 -14.63 -32.78
C VAL A 772 -24.78 -14.08 -31.63
N LEU A 773 -24.10 -13.52 -30.63
CA LEU A 773 -24.71 -12.74 -29.56
C LEU A 773 -24.62 -11.25 -29.90
N PHE A 774 -25.76 -10.57 -29.85
CA PHE A 774 -25.91 -9.13 -30.05
C PHE A 774 -26.11 -8.44 -28.70
N TYR A 775 -25.36 -7.37 -28.42
CA TYR A 775 -25.44 -6.63 -27.16
C TYR A 775 -25.45 -5.11 -27.43
N TYR A 776 -26.60 -4.46 -27.25
CA TYR A 776 -26.81 -3.03 -27.46
C TYR A 776 -26.52 -2.26 -26.15
N PHE A 777 -25.39 -1.55 -26.12
CA PHE A 777 -24.85 -0.95 -24.88
C PHE A 777 -24.91 0.58 -24.87
N SER A 778 -24.67 1.25 -26.00
CA SER A 778 -24.54 2.73 -26.07
C SER A 778 -25.61 3.39 -26.95
N SER A 779 -26.12 4.55 -26.50
CA SER A 779 -27.18 5.34 -27.17
C SER A 779 -26.93 6.84 -27.01
N VAL A 780 -26.06 7.39 -27.85
CA VAL A 780 -25.62 8.81 -27.83
C VAL A 780 -26.63 9.66 -28.62
N VAL A 781 -26.71 10.98 -28.36
CA VAL A 781 -27.50 11.93 -29.17
C VAL A 781 -26.54 12.69 -30.10
N HIS A 782 -26.90 12.78 -31.39
CA HIS A 782 -26.17 13.54 -32.41
C HIS A 782 -27.18 14.25 -33.30
N GLU A 783 -27.07 15.58 -33.47
CA GLU A 783 -27.99 16.42 -34.25
C GLU A 783 -29.50 16.08 -34.09
N SER A 784 -29.96 15.80 -32.87
CA SER A 784 -31.31 15.30 -32.50
C SER A 784 -31.70 13.88 -32.95
N ALA A 785 -30.88 13.20 -33.75
CA ALA A 785 -30.92 11.75 -33.91
C ALA A 785 -30.28 11.05 -32.70
N ARG A 786 -30.38 9.71 -32.65
CA ARG A 786 -29.63 8.88 -31.70
C ARG A 786 -28.72 7.91 -32.40
N ILE A 787 -27.45 7.92 -32.00
CA ILE A 787 -26.46 6.94 -32.44
C ILE A 787 -26.52 5.77 -31.49
N LYS A 788 -27.08 4.67 -31.98
CA LYS A 788 -27.22 3.40 -31.25
C LYS A 788 -26.07 2.49 -31.68
N THR A 789 -25.36 1.89 -30.71
CA THR A 789 -24.21 1.01 -30.98
C THR A 789 -24.35 -0.32 -30.24
N ALA A 790 -24.20 -1.42 -30.97
CA ALA A 790 -24.22 -2.76 -30.45
C ALA A 790 -22.96 -3.53 -30.86
N ASN A 791 -22.46 -4.36 -29.94
CA ASN A 791 -21.43 -5.34 -30.25
C ASN A 791 -22.10 -6.66 -30.69
N MET A 792 -21.41 -7.38 -31.57
CA MET A 792 -21.70 -8.72 -32.03
C MET A 792 -20.53 -9.61 -31.64
N TYR A 793 -20.82 -10.78 -31.07
CA TYR A 793 -19.81 -11.74 -30.62
C TYR A 793 -20.13 -13.13 -31.16
N GLN A 794 -19.10 -13.87 -31.58
CA GLN A 794 -19.16 -15.31 -31.82
C GLN A 794 -19.57 -15.99 -30.51
N TYR A 795 -20.61 -16.83 -30.56
CA TYR A 795 -21.32 -17.27 -29.36
C TYR A 795 -21.38 -18.80 -29.20
N TYR A 796 -21.04 -19.26 -28.00
CA TYR A 796 -21.12 -20.67 -27.59
C TYR A 796 -21.97 -20.86 -26.32
N ASN A 797 -22.88 -21.83 -26.35
CA ASN A 797 -23.69 -22.20 -25.19
C ASN A 797 -23.09 -23.41 -24.48
N ILE A 798 -22.44 -23.19 -23.35
CA ILE A 798 -21.83 -24.23 -22.49
C ILE A 798 -22.75 -24.64 -21.32
N SER A 799 -24.03 -24.23 -21.32
CA SER A 799 -25.05 -24.58 -20.31
C SER A 799 -25.57 -26.02 -20.41
N HIS A 800 -25.03 -26.83 -21.32
CA HIS A 800 -25.36 -28.25 -21.47
C HIS A 800 -24.08 -29.06 -21.27
N LEU A 801 -24.21 -30.32 -20.82
CA LEU A 801 -23.08 -31.22 -20.52
C LEU A 801 -22.37 -31.76 -21.79
N GLY A 802 -22.26 -30.93 -22.83
CA GLY A 802 -21.48 -31.17 -24.03
C GLY A 802 -20.52 -30.01 -24.23
N SER A 803 -19.33 -30.30 -24.75
CA SER A 803 -18.34 -29.27 -25.04
C SER A 803 -18.63 -28.61 -26.39
N ASN A 804 -18.36 -27.32 -26.48
CA ASN A 804 -18.29 -26.59 -27.74
C ASN A 804 -16.83 -26.52 -28.20
N PHE A 805 -16.61 -26.31 -29.49
CA PHE A 805 -15.27 -26.27 -30.09
C PHE A 805 -15.17 -25.11 -31.08
N HIS A 806 -13.95 -24.59 -31.23
CA HIS A 806 -13.55 -23.60 -32.22
C HIS A 806 -12.18 -24.00 -32.78
N ASP A 807 -11.89 -23.69 -34.04
CA ASP A 807 -10.64 -24.10 -34.67
C ASP A 807 -9.45 -23.28 -34.13
N TYR A 808 -8.45 -23.96 -33.58
CA TYR A 808 -7.26 -23.36 -32.97
C TYR A 808 -6.12 -23.35 -33.99
N ASN A 809 -5.99 -22.25 -34.70
CA ASN A 809 -5.02 -22.03 -35.77
C ASN A 809 -4.41 -20.61 -35.68
N ASP A 810 -3.37 -20.35 -36.47
CA ASP A 810 -2.64 -19.07 -36.46
C ASP A 810 -3.56 -17.84 -36.60
N GLN A 811 -4.57 -17.90 -37.49
CA GLN A 811 -5.52 -16.80 -37.70
C GLN A 811 -6.43 -16.59 -36.46
N PHE A 812 -6.85 -17.67 -35.81
CA PHE A 812 -7.58 -17.58 -34.53
C PHE A 812 -6.70 -16.95 -33.46
N ILE A 813 -5.47 -17.44 -33.30
CA ILE A 813 -4.50 -16.94 -32.30
C ILE A 813 -4.22 -15.45 -32.54
N ASP A 814 -3.89 -15.05 -33.77
CA ASP A 814 -3.66 -13.64 -34.15
C ASP A 814 -4.87 -12.76 -33.82
N THR A 815 -6.09 -13.23 -34.11
CA THR A 815 -7.33 -12.46 -33.89
C THR A 815 -7.70 -12.36 -32.41
N PHE A 816 -7.53 -13.45 -31.66
CA PHE A 816 -7.95 -13.55 -30.26
C PHE A 816 -6.91 -12.95 -29.31
N THR A 817 -5.61 -13.17 -29.54
CA THR A 817 -4.54 -12.46 -28.82
C THR A 817 -4.43 -10.98 -29.24
N ALA A 818 -5.00 -10.61 -30.39
CA ALA A 818 -5.36 -9.23 -30.69
C ALA A 818 -6.60 -8.72 -29.95
N GLY A 819 -7.02 -9.38 -28.86
CA GLY A 819 -8.02 -8.93 -27.90
C GLY A 819 -9.47 -8.94 -28.40
N ASN A 820 -9.80 -9.68 -29.46
CA ASN A 820 -11.20 -9.91 -29.81
C ASN A 820 -11.80 -10.95 -28.86
N GLU A 821 -13.10 -10.80 -28.52
CA GLU A 821 -13.74 -11.58 -27.45
C GLU A 821 -14.73 -12.61 -27.99
N ILE A 822 -14.89 -13.71 -27.26
CA ILE A 822 -15.88 -14.77 -27.51
C ILE A 822 -16.96 -14.70 -26.44
N ALA A 823 -18.23 -14.74 -26.85
CA ALA A 823 -19.34 -14.82 -25.92
C ALA A 823 -19.65 -16.28 -25.51
N LEU A 824 -19.63 -16.54 -24.20
CA LEU A 824 -20.05 -17.80 -23.62
C LEU A 824 -21.36 -17.60 -22.85
N SER A 825 -22.27 -18.59 -22.84
CA SER A 825 -23.35 -18.64 -21.85
C SER A 825 -23.34 -19.91 -21.02
N PHE A 826 -23.59 -19.74 -19.73
CA PHE A 826 -23.61 -20.81 -18.75
C PHE A 826 -24.76 -20.58 -17.76
N ASN A 827 -25.71 -21.52 -17.72
CA ASN A 827 -26.94 -21.48 -16.90
C ASN A 827 -27.74 -20.18 -17.05
N GLY A 828 -27.67 -19.56 -18.22
CA GLY A 828 -28.39 -18.32 -18.56
C GLY A 828 -27.71 -17.02 -18.10
N ALA A 829 -26.52 -17.09 -17.49
CA ALA A 829 -25.59 -15.97 -17.40
C ALA A 829 -24.72 -15.90 -18.66
N TYR A 830 -24.16 -14.72 -18.96
CA TYR A 830 -23.39 -14.43 -20.16
C TYR A 830 -22.02 -13.87 -19.81
N PHE A 831 -20.99 -14.36 -20.48
CA PHE A 831 -19.60 -14.06 -20.20
C PHE A 831 -18.87 -13.71 -21.49
N LEU A 832 -17.89 -12.83 -21.42
CA LEU A 832 -16.91 -12.60 -22.47
C LEU A 832 -15.59 -13.24 -22.06
N LEU A 833 -15.12 -14.19 -22.88
CA LEU A 833 -13.78 -14.74 -22.81
C LEU A 833 -12.88 -13.90 -23.72
N GLY A 834 -11.80 -13.36 -23.17
CA GLY A 834 -10.83 -12.53 -23.86
C GLY A 834 -9.38 -12.92 -23.57
N TYR A 835 -8.45 -12.11 -24.06
CA TYR A 835 -7.01 -12.31 -23.90
C TYR A 835 -6.35 -10.99 -23.51
N GLU A 836 -5.70 -10.96 -22.34
CA GLU A 836 -4.91 -9.84 -21.85
C GLU A 836 -3.52 -9.91 -22.49
N GLY A 837 -3.34 -9.19 -23.61
CA GLY A 837 -2.11 -9.23 -24.39
C GLY A 837 -0.86 -8.89 -23.56
N PRO A 838 0.31 -9.51 -23.84
CA PRO A 838 1.51 -9.31 -23.05
C PRO A 838 1.91 -7.84 -23.00
N VAL A 839 2.20 -7.37 -21.78
CA VAL A 839 2.42 -5.94 -21.48
C VAL A 839 3.75 -5.41 -22.05
N GLY A 840 4.67 -6.31 -22.42
CA GLY A 840 5.90 -6.02 -23.16
C GLY A 840 5.86 -6.61 -24.57
N GLY A 841 6.61 -6.01 -25.51
CA GLY A 841 6.69 -6.41 -26.92
C GLY A 841 7.46 -7.70 -27.21
N GLU A 842 7.29 -8.73 -26.38
CA GLU A 842 7.78 -10.08 -26.65
C GLU A 842 6.85 -10.81 -27.64
N LEU A 843 7.31 -11.94 -28.18
CA LEU A 843 6.58 -12.70 -29.20
C LEU A 843 5.20 -13.15 -28.70
N GLN A 844 4.16 -12.90 -29.51
CA GLN A 844 2.76 -13.17 -29.16
C GLN A 844 2.42 -14.67 -29.25
N PHE A 845 2.93 -15.46 -28.31
CA PHE A 845 2.46 -16.82 -28.07
C PHE A 845 1.16 -16.81 -27.26
N PHE A 846 0.23 -17.71 -27.59
CA PHE A 846 -0.96 -17.96 -26.78
C PHE A 846 -0.58 -18.69 -25.48
N ASP A 847 -1.04 -18.18 -24.34
CA ASP A 847 -0.91 -18.82 -23.03
C ASP A 847 -2.19 -18.64 -22.20
N TYR A 848 -2.63 -19.71 -21.55
CA TYR A 848 -3.74 -19.74 -20.61
C TYR A 848 -3.60 -18.71 -19.46
N GLN A 849 -2.37 -18.34 -19.08
CA GLN A 849 -2.14 -17.34 -18.04
C GLN A 849 -2.68 -15.95 -18.42
N TYR A 850 -2.84 -15.64 -19.71
CA TYR A 850 -3.38 -14.37 -20.22
C TYR A 850 -4.87 -14.41 -20.58
N LEU A 851 -5.54 -15.57 -20.49
CA LEU A 851 -6.99 -15.65 -20.69
C LEU A 851 -7.73 -14.89 -19.59
N THR A 852 -8.66 -14.02 -19.98
CA THR A 852 -9.55 -13.30 -19.08
C THR A 852 -11.00 -13.73 -19.30
N LEU A 853 -11.80 -13.70 -18.24
CA LEU A 853 -13.23 -13.94 -18.30
C LEU A 853 -13.94 -12.83 -17.53
N ARG A 854 -14.91 -12.16 -18.15
CA ARG A 854 -15.77 -11.16 -17.50
C ARG A 854 -17.24 -11.46 -17.73
N SER A 855 -18.10 -11.03 -16.81
CA SER A 855 -19.55 -11.02 -17.02
C SER A 855 -19.87 -9.99 -18.12
N LEU A 856 -20.86 -10.28 -18.97
CA LEU A 856 -21.29 -9.36 -20.04
C LEU A 856 -22.25 -8.28 -19.53
N THR A 857 -23.02 -8.61 -18.49
CA THR A 857 -24.13 -7.80 -17.96
C THR A 857 -23.86 -7.23 -16.56
N GLU A 858 -22.68 -7.52 -16.00
CA GLU A 858 -22.23 -7.09 -14.68
C GLU A 858 -20.75 -6.69 -14.82
N ASP A 859 -20.31 -5.61 -14.17
CA ASP A 859 -18.90 -5.16 -14.21
C ASP A 859 -17.99 -6.03 -13.31
N ILE A 860 -17.94 -7.33 -13.60
CA ILE A 860 -17.23 -8.36 -12.83
C ILE A 860 -16.24 -9.08 -13.73
N VAL A 861 -14.95 -9.02 -13.36
CA VAL A 861 -13.87 -9.81 -13.97
C VAL A 861 -13.54 -10.99 -13.05
N TYR A 862 -13.54 -12.20 -13.58
CA TYR A 862 -13.24 -13.43 -12.84
C TYR A 862 -11.74 -13.70 -12.86
N THR A 863 -11.04 -13.16 -11.87
CA THR A 863 -9.59 -13.28 -11.70
C THR A 863 -9.15 -14.59 -11.02
N ASP A 864 -10.07 -15.27 -10.32
CA ASP A 864 -9.80 -16.58 -9.72
C ASP A 864 -9.89 -17.69 -10.78
N LYS A 865 -8.73 -18.20 -11.16
CA LYS A 865 -8.58 -19.22 -12.21
C LYS A 865 -7.45 -20.21 -11.90
N VAL A 866 -7.70 -21.48 -12.18
CA VAL A 866 -6.69 -22.56 -12.12
C VAL A 866 -6.13 -22.77 -13.52
N VAL A 867 -4.84 -22.55 -13.70
CA VAL A 867 -4.13 -22.76 -14.97
C VAL A 867 -3.29 -24.04 -14.90
N SER A 868 -3.47 -24.93 -15.89
CA SER A 868 -2.62 -26.09 -16.13
C SER A 868 -2.23 -26.16 -17.61
N TYR A 869 -0.93 -26.23 -17.89
CA TYR A 869 -0.43 -26.41 -19.26
C TYR A 869 -0.86 -27.73 -19.91
N THR A 870 -1.32 -28.72 -19.12
CA THR A 870 -1.84 -30.01 -19.63
C THR A 870 -3.36 -30.11 -19.66
N ASP A 871 -4.06 -29.35 -18.81
CA ASP A 871 -5.51 -29.52 -18.57
C ASP A 871 -6.33 -28.25 -18.87
N GLY A 872 -5.68 -27.20 -19.38
CA GLY A 872 -6.28 -25.92 -19.75
C GLY A 872 -6.43 -24.94 -18.58
N VAL A 873 -7.32 -23.96 -18.75
CA VAL A 873 -7.73 -23.05 -17.67
C VAL A 873 -9.13 -23.39 -17.17
N THR A 874 -9.33 -23.27 -15.86
CA THR A 874 -10.66 -23.31 -15.22
C THR A 874 -10.92 -21.96 -14.54
N PHE A 875 -12.01 -21.29 -14.91
CA PHE A 875 -12.52 -20.09 -14.25
C PHE A 875 -13.66 -20.45 -13.31
N HIS A 876 -13.66 -19.92 -12.09
CA HIS A 876 -14.74 -20.13 -11.13
C HIS A 876 -15.77 -19.00 -11.22
N VAL A 877 -17.02 -19.34 -11.62
CA VAL A 877 -18.13 -18.39 -11.74
C VAL A 877 -19.34 -18.83 -10.89
N PRO A 878 -20.33 -17.97 -10.60
CA PRO A 878 -21.45 -18.35 -9.72
C PRO A 878 -22.26 -19.57 -10.19
N ALA A 879 -22.26 -19.88 -11.49
CA ALA A 879 -22.94 -21.03 -12.07
C ALA A 879 -22.18 -22.37 -11.96
N GLY A 880 -20.92 -22.35 -11.51
CA GLY A 880 -19.98 -23.47 -11.50
C GLY A 880 -18.68 -23.11 -12.21
N ASP A 881 -18.00 -24.08 -12.79
CA ASP A 881 -16.67 -23.85 -13.37
C ASP A 881 -16.76 -23.80 -14.91
N ILE A 882 -16.11 -22.82 -15.54
CA ILE A 882 -15.96 -22.71 -16.99
C ILE A 882 -14.55 -23.15 -17.35
N GLN A 883 -14.43 -24.13 -18.26
CA GLN A 883 -13.15 -24.71 -18.67
C GLN A 883 -12.85 -24.39 -20.14
N VAL A 884 -11.58 -24.06 -20.40
CA VAL A 884 -11.06 -23.76 -21.74
C VAL A 884 -9.77 -24.57 -21.95
N VAL A 885 -9.79 -25.49 -22.92
CA VAL A 885 -8.74 -26.49 -23.15
C VAL A 885 -8.39 -26.56 -24.62
N ILE A 886 -7.12 -26.67 -24.99
CA ILE A 886 -6.70 -26.89 -26.38
C ILE A 886 -6.49 -28.39 -26.62
N ASP A 887 -7.23 -28.94 -27.59
CA ASP A 887 -6.95 -30.23 -28.20
C ASP A 887 -5.95 -30.03 -29.36
N TYR A 888 -4.68 -30.33 -29.08
CA TYR A 888 -3.58 -30.24 -30.05
C TYR A 888 -3.58 -31.35 -31.11
N ASP A 889 -4.30 -32.47 -30.90
CA ASP A 889 -4.43 -33.54 -31.90
C ASP A 889 -5.50 -33.17 -32.96
N LEU A 890 -6.52 -32.40 -32.57
CA LEU A 890 -7.57 -31.87 -33.46
C LEU A 890 -7.31 -30.45 -33.97
N ASN A 891 -6.37 -29.70 -33.36
CA ASN A 891 -6.21 -28.25 -33.53
C ASN A 891 -7.51 -27.49 -33.21
N GLN A 892 -8.10 -27.73 -32.04
CA GLN A 892 -9.31 -27.05 -31.59
C GLN A 892 -9.21 -26.56 -30.15
N ILE A 893 -9.80 -25.40 -29.88
CA ILE A 893 -10.01 -24.90 -28.51
C ILE A 893 -11.43 -25.25 -28.08
N GLN A 894 -11.52 -25.94 -26.95
CA GLN A 894 -12.70 -26.55 -26.37
C GLN A 894 -13.23 -25.68 -25.24
N PHE A 895 -14.51 -25.31 -25.29
CA PHE A 895 -15.22 -24.63 -24.23
C PHE A 895 -16.21 -25.60 -23.58
N SER A 896 -16.06 -25.84 -22.29
CA SER A 896 -16.96 -26.68 -21.49
C SER A 896 -17.36 -25.97 -20.19
N SER A 897 -18.44 -26.44 -19.58
CA SER A 897 -18.70 -26.15 -18.17
C SER A 897 -18.65 -27.43 -17.36
N VAL A 898 -18.12 -27.34 -16.15
CA VAL A 898 -18.40 -28.27 -15.07
C VAL A 898 -19.40 -27.57 -14.17
N THR A 899 -20.68 -27.88 -14.36
CA THR A 899 -21.70 -27.47 -13.39
C THR A 899 -21.31 -28.07 -12.04
N GLN A 900 -20.92 -27.23 -11.07
CA GLN A 900 -20.95 -27.64 -9.67
C GLN A 900 -22.35 -28.19 -9.42
N MET A 901 -22.46 -29.42 -8.92
CA MET A 901 -23.78 -30.04 -8.69
C MET A 901 -24.54 -29.17 -7.69
N GLY A 902 -25.44 -28.33 -8.23
CA GLY A 902 -25.87 -27.08 -7.60
C GLY A 902 -26.26 -27.29 -6.16
N LEU A 903 -25.46 -26.71 -5.25
CA LEU A 903 -25.34 -27.11 -3.84
C LEU A 903 -26.64 -27.69 -3.28
N LEU A 904 -26.65 -29.01 -3.07
CA LEU A 904 -27.87 -29.75 -2.70
C LEU A 904 -28.25 -29.43 -1.25
N GLU A 905 -28.93 -28.30 -1.09
CA GLU A 905 -29.36 -27.76 0.19
C GLU A 905 -30.48 -28.65 0.75
N SER A 906 -30.08 -29.56 1.65
CA SER A 906 -30.99 -30.51 2.26
C SER A 906 -31.83 -29.83 3.33
N PHE A 907 -32.95 -29.23 2.92
CA PHE A 907 -33.93 -28.64 3.81
C PHE A 907 -34.59 -29.73 4.67
N LEU A 908 -34.20 -29.75 5.94
CA LEU A 908 -34.79 -30.58 6.99
C LEU A 908 -35.63 -29.64 7.87
N PRO A 909 -36.96 -29.54 7.66
CA PRO A 909 -37.74 -28.38 8.11
C PRO A 909 -37.68 -28.12 9.62
N GLN A 910 -37.51 -29.15 10.44
CA GLN A 910 -37.42 -29.03 11.90
C GLN A 910 -36.01 -28.75 12.42
N GLU A 911 -34.98 -28.96 11.61
CA GLU A 911 -33.55 -28.79 11.96
C GLU A 911 -32.97 -27.50 11.39
N THR A 912 -33.39 -27.08 10.19
CA THR A 912 -32.82 -25.93 9.48
C THR A 912 -33.79 -24.78 9.21
N TYR A 913 -35.06 -24.89 9.61
CA TYR A 913 -36.16 -23.88 9.61
C TYR A 913 -36.51 -23.13 8.31
N SER A 914 -35.56 -22.72 7.48
CA SER A 914 -35.79 -22.33 6.09
C SER A 914 -34.68 -22.82 5.15
N ALA A 915 -34.95 -22.76 3.85
CA ALA A 915 -33.98 -22.98 2.79
C ALA A 915 -34.24 -22.05 1.60
N THR A 916 -33.20 -21.71 0.84
CA THR A 916 -33.29 -20.73 -0.26
C THR A 916 -32.98 -21.39 -1.61
N LEU A 917 -33.90 -21.28 -2.55
CA LEU A 917 -33.75 -21.77 -3.91
C LEU A 917 -33.54 -20.59 -4.88
N THR A 918 -32.46 -20.66 -5.66
CA THR A 918 -32.15 -19.78 -6.79
C THR A 918 -32.05 -20.61 -8.08
N PRO A 919 -31.77 -20.02 -9.26
CA PRO A 919 -31.50 -20.80 -10.47
C PRO A 919 -30.20 -21.63 -10.41
N LEU A 920 -29.36 -21.44 -9.40
CA LEU A 920 -28.00 -22.00 -9.32
C LEU A 920 -27.87 -23.19 -8.35
N ASN A 921 -28.83 -23.39 -7.45
CA ASN A 921 -28.82 -24.48 -6.47
C ASN A 921 -30.05 -25.39 -6.60
N THR A 922 -30.15 -26.37 -5.70
CA THR A 922 -31.26 -27.33 -5.68
C THR A 922 -31.63 -27.62 -4.24
N VAL A 923 -32.86 -27.32 -3.84
CA VAL A 923 -33.33 -27.51 -2.47
C VAL A 923 -34.02 -28.86 -2.35
N LYS A 924 -33.50 -29.75 -1.51
CA LYS A 924 -34.12 -31.05 -1.24
C LYS A 924 -34.99 -30.95 0.00
N VAL A 925 -36.29 -31.22 -0.16
CA VAL A 925 -37.30 -31.12 0.89
C VAL A 925 -37.80 -32.52 1.23
N GLY A 926 -37.24 -33.11 2.30
CA GLY A 926 -37.52 -34.50 2.68
C GLY A 926 -37.03 -35.50 1.61
N VAL A 927 -37.96 -36.12 0.87
CA VAL A 927 -37.64 -37.02 -0.26
C VAL A 927 -37.69 -36.32 -1.62
N GLU A 928 -38.23 -35.11 -1.68
CA GLU A 928 -38.50 -34.37 -2.91
C GLU A 928 -37.36 -33.40 -3.23
N THR A 929 -37.16 -33.10 -4.50
CA THR A 929 -36.07 -32.23 -4.98
C THR A 929 -36.67 -31.08 -5.78
N TYR A 930 -36.43 -29.83 -5.37
CA TYR A 930 -37.01 -28.64 -5.97
C TYR A 930 -35.96 -27.81 -6.72
N THR A 931 -36.34 -27.34 -7.91
CA THR A 931 -35.52 -26.48 -8.78
C THR A 931 -36.37 -25.37 -9.39
N ILE A 932 -35.76 -24.22 -9.69
CA ILE A 932 -36.36 -23.27 -10.63
C ILE A 932 -36.19 -23.85 -12.04
N CYS A 933 -37.28 -23.92 -12.79
CA CYS A 933 -37.30 -24.46 -14.15
C CYS A 933 -37.98 -23.50 -15.13
N ASP A 934 -37.66 -22.23 -14.96
CA ASP A 934 -37.93 -21.23 -16.00
C ASP A 934 -37.24 -21.62 -17.31
N ASN A 935 -37.93 -21.36 -18.41
CA ASN A 935 -37.38 -21.47 -19.76
C ASN A 935 -37.04 -20.07 -20.29
N ALA A 936 -36.42 -19.99 -21.48
CA ALA A 936 -36.01 -18.72 -22.09
C ALA A 936 -37.12 -17.65 -22.17
N TYR A 937 -38.40 -18.03 -22.21
CA TYR A 937 -39.51 -17.07 -22.18
C TYR A 937 -39.87 -16.59 -20.76
N THR A 938 -39.80 -17.46 -19.74
CA THR A 938 -40.22 -17.13 -18.37
C THR A 938 -39.09 -16.65 -17.47
N GLN A 939 -37.83 -16.90 -17.84
CA GLN A 939 -36.63 -16.43 -17.12
C GLN A 939 -36.57 -14.89 -17.01
N THR A 940 -37.15 -14.17 -17.98
CA THR A 940 -37.25 -12.70 -17.96
C THR A 940 -38.25 -12.18 -16.92
N PHE A 941 -39.34 -12.89 -16.67
CA PHE A 941 -40.46 -12.43 -15.85
C PHE A 941 -40.04 -12.06 -14.42
N THR A 942 -40.34 -10.85 -13.97
CA THR A 942 -40.03 -10.40 -12.60
C THR A 942 -41.06 -10.91 -11.59
N GLU A 943 -42.35 -10.88 -11.94
CA GLU A 943 -43.46 -11.14 -11.01
C GLU A 943 -43.85 -12.62 -10.87
N SER A 944 -43.16 -13.55 -11.55
CA SER A 944 -43.40 -14.99 -11.38
C SER A 944 -42.19 -15.87 -11.70
N VAL A 945 -42.23 -17.11 -11.22
CA VAL A 945 -41.21 -18.15 -11.42
C VAL A 945 -41.87 -19.52 -11.59
N LEU A 946 -41.34 -20.36 -12.49
CA LEU A 946 -41.74 -21.76 -12.61
C LEU A 946 -40.95 -22.64 -11.63
N LEU A 947 -41.65 -23.28 -10.69
CA LEU A 947 -41.08 -24.23 -9.73
C LEU A 947 -41.28 -25.68 -10.22
N CYS A 948 -40.19 -26.43 -10.29
CA CYS A 948 -40.18 -27.87 -10.57
C CYS A 948 -39.98 -28.69 -9.29
N ARG A 949 -40.50 -29.92 -9.33
CA ARG A 949 -40.37 -30.97 -8.31
C ARG A 949 -39.94 -32.26 -9.02
N GLY A 950 -38.80 -32.83 -8.61
CA GLY A 950 -38.19 -33.98 -9.30
C GLY A 950 -37.80 -33.70 -10.76
N GLY A 951 -37.53 -32.45 -11.12
CA GLY A 951 -37.30 -32.01 -12.50
C GLY A 951 -38.56 -31.88 -13.37
N VAL A 952 -39.76 -32.11 -12.81
CA VAL A 952 -41.05 -31.95 -13.51
C VAL A 952 -41.74 -30.68 -13.02
N TYR A 953 -42.35 -29.91 -13.93
CA TYR A 953 -43.09 -28.69 -13.57
C TYR A 953 -44.17 -28.98 -12.52
N SER A 954 -44.15 -28.22 -11.42
CA SER A 954 -45.03 -28.42 -10.27
C SER A 954 -46.02 -27.26 -10.06
N LYS A 955 -45.55 -26.01 -10.04
CA LYS A 955 -46.40 -24.81 -9.86
C LYS A 955 -45.68 -23.55 -10.35
N THR A 956 -46.43 -22.58 -10.90
CA THR A 956 -45.99 -21.19 -10.95
C THR A 956 -46.19 -20.54 -9.59
N LEU A 957 -45.19 -19.80 -9.09
CA LEU A 957 -45.33 -18.90 -7.95
C LEU A 957 -45.44 -17.47 -8.46
N VAL A 958 -46.40 -16.70 -7.97
CA VAL A 958 -46.45 -15.24 -8.17
C VAL A 958 -45.67 -14.56 -7.04
N ARG A 959 -45.09 -13.39 -7.32
CA ARG A 959 -44.33 -12.62 -6.32
C ARG A 959 -45.19 -12.27 -5.11
N ASP A 960 -44.64 -12.53 -3.92
CA ASP A 960 -45.28 -12.37 -2.61
C ASP A 960 -46.61 -13.14 -2.41
N GLU A 961 -46.97 -14.05 -3.33
CA GLU A 961 -48.01 -15.06 -3.09
C GLU A 961 -47.49 -16.08 -2.07
N LEU A 962 -48.19 -16.21 -0.94
CA LEU A 962 -47.89 -17.20 0.08
C LEU A 962 -48.52 -18.56 -0.25
N VAL A 963 -47.69 -19.51 -0.67
CA VAL A 963 -48.12 -20.86 -1.06
C VAL A 963 -47.80 -21.85 0.04
N SER A 964 -48.82 -22.25 0.81
CA SER A 964 -48.68 -23.34 1.79
C SER A 964 -48.85 -24.70 1.11
N ASP A 965 -47.84 -25.57 1.21
CA ASP A 965 -48.01 -27.01 0.96
C ASP A 965 -48.40 -27.69 2.28
N TYR A 966 -49.72 -27.75 2.50
CA TYR A 966 -50.34 -28.34 3.69
C TYR A 966 -49.96 -29.82 3.92
N VAL A 967 -49.42 -30.52 2.92
CA VAL A 967 -49.01 -31.93 3.05
C VAL A 967 -47.70 -32.08 3.84
N ASN A 968 -46.85 -31.04 3.87
CA ASN A 968 -45.49 -31.11 4.43
C ASN A 968 -45.20 -30.10 5.55
N GLY A 969 -46.13 -29.19 5.87
CA GLY A 969 -45.92 -28.18 6.91
C GLY A 969 -44.92 -27.09 6.51
N ILE A 970 -44.89 -26.74 5.22
CA ILE A 970 -43.93 -25.80 4.64
C ILE A 970 -44.65 -24.68 3.88
N LEU A 971 -44.19 -23.45 4.09
CA LEU A 971 -44.58 -22.26 3.34
C LEU A 971 -43.55 -22.00 2.24
N ILE A 972 -44.01 -21.79 1.02
CA ILE A 972 -43.19 -21.45 -0.15
C ILE A 972 -43.58 -20.03 -0.58
N GLN A 973 -42.58 -19.15 -0.77
CA GLN A 973 -42.77 -17.76 -1.20
C GLN A 973 -41.71 -17.41 -2.25
N TYR A 974 -42.12 -16.71 -3.31
CA TYR A 974 -41.23 -16.08 -4.29
C TYR A 974 -41.11 -14.57 -4.01
N HIS A 975 -39.89 -14.06 -3.88
CA HIS A 975 -39.63 -12.67 -3.45
C HIS A 975 -39.40 -11.68 -4.60
N GLY A 976 -39.22 -12.19 -5.82
CA GLY A 976 -38.70 -11.44 -6.97
C GLY A 976 -37.24 -11.80 -7.25
N ARG A 977 -36.48 -10.83 -7.78
CA ARG A 977 -35.03 -10.91 -7.94
C ARG A 977 -34.30 -10.36 -6.70
N ASN A 978 -33.13 -10.89 -6.36
CA ASN A 978 -32.20 -10.28 -5.41
C ASN A 978 -31.34 -9.20 -6.09
N ASP A 979 -30.44 -8.58 -5.32
CA ASP A 979 -29.54 -7.52 -5.80
C ASP A 979 -28.59 -7.99 -6.92
N GLY A 980 -28.27 -9.29 -6.96
CA GLY A 980 -27.54 -9.96 -8.05
C GLY A 980 -28.45 -10.49 -9.18
N GLY A 981 -29.64 -9.92 -9.37
CA GLY A 981 -30.55 -10.21 -10.48
C GLY A 981 -31.22 -11.61 -10.48
N GLN A 982 -30.90 -12.49 -9.54
CA GLN A 982 -31.37 -13.88 -9.50
C GLN A 982 -32.74 -14.01 -8.84
N LYS A 983 -33.61 -14.85 -9.39
CA LYS A 983 -34.93 -15.15 -8.80
C LYS A 983 -34.78 -15.94 -7.49
N VAL A 984 -35.47 -15.53 -6.43
CA VAL A 984 -35.35 -16.15 -5.09
C VAL A 984 -36.69 -16.72 -4.60
N VAL A 985 -36.70 -18.03 -4.35
CA VAL A 985 -37.80 -18.77 -3.70
C VAL A 985 -37.34 -19.27 -2.33
N THR A 986 -38.09 -18.98 -1.26
CA THR A 986 -37.78 -19.49 0.08
C THR A 986 -38.78 -20.55 0.52
N PHE A 987 -38.28 -21.65 1.06
CA PHE A 987 -39.04 -22.65 1.80
C PHE A 987 -38.90 -22.34 3.29
N ARG A 988 -39.99 -22.34 4.07
CA ARG A 988 -39.96 -22.10 5.53
C ARG A 988 -40.84 -23.10 6.26
N TYR A 989 -40.39 -23.61 7.39
CA TYR A 989 -41.16 -24.51 8.25
C TYR A 989 -42.28 -23.76 8.97
N ILE A 990 -43.46 -24.41 9.09
CA ILE A 990 -44.64 -23.84 9.72
C ILE A 990 -44.83 -24.40 11.14
N PHE A 991 -44.85 -23.52 12.13
CA PHE A 991 -45.44 -23.79 13.44
C PHE A 991 -46.94 -23.52 13.39
N THR A 992 -47.74 -24.60 13.32
CA THR A 992 -49.21 -24.54 13.44
C THR A 992 -49.64 -24.81 14.88
N PHE A 993 -50.51 -23.95 15.41
CA PHE A 993 -51.34 -24.30 16.57
C PHE A 993 -52.61 -24.98 16.07
N ASN A 994 -53.09 -26.00 16.79
CA ASN A 994 -54.39 -26.60 16.50
C ASN A 994 -55.51 -25.64 16.94
N GLU A 995 -56.77 -25.96 16.63
CA GLU A 995 -57.91 -25.11 16.98
C GLU A 995 -57.92 -24.71 18.46
N PHE A 996 -58.29 -23.46 18.76
CA PHE A 996 -58.28 -22.85 20.11
C PHE A 996 -59.30 -23.46 21.11
N THR A 997 -59.78 -24.67 20.88
CA THR A 997 -60.87 -25.29 21.66
C THR A 997 -60.40 -25.85 23.01
N HIS A 998 -59.14 -26.32 23.13
CA HIS A 998 -58.55 -26.82 24.39
C HIS A 998 -57.14 -26.22 24.63
N PHE A 999 -57.08 -25.13 25.40
CA PHE A 999 -55.88 -24.32 25.60
C PHE A 999 -54.74 -24.99 26.40
N SER A 1000 -55.00 -26.04 27.19
CA SER A 1000 -53.97 -26.74 27.97
C SER A 1000 -52.99 -27.54 27.10
N ASP A 1001 -53.51 -28.10 26.01
CA ASP A 1001 -52.85 -29.13 25.21
C ASP A 1001 -52.20 -28.55 23.94
N ASN A 1002 -52.55 -27.30 23.61
CA ASN A 1002 -52.20 -26.62 22.36
C ASN A 1002 -50.80 -25.97 22.39
N LYS A 1003 -49.80 -26.73 22.85
CA LYS A 1003 -48.41 -26.27 22.99
C LYS A 1003 -47.55 -26.77 21.84
N VAL A 1004 -46.89 -25.85 21.13
CA VAL A 1004 -45.84 -26.19 20.17
C VAL A 1004 -44.51 -26.26 20.90
N LYS A 1005 -43.98 -27.47 21.07
CA LYS A 1005 -42.59 -27.69 21.51
C LYS A 1005 -41.69 -27.75 20.29
N THR A 1006 -40.62 -26.96 20.28
CA THR A 1006 -39.57 -27.03 19.24
C THR A 1006 -38.63 -28.21 19.49
N GLN A 1007 -37.64 -28.34 18.61
CA GLN A 1007 -36.38 -29.01 18.95
C GLN A 1007 -35.62 -28.27 20.08
N ASP A 1008 -34.41 -28.72 20.37
CA ASP A 1008 -33.47 -28.11 21.31
C ASP A 1008 -33.20 -26.61 21.04
N TRP A 1009 -32.94 -25.84 22.10
CA TRP A 1009 -32.74 -24.40 22.09
C TRP A 1009 -31.52 -23.96 21.28
N LEU A 1010 -30.44 -24.73 21.26
CA LEU A 1010 -29.27 -24.42 20.44
C LEU A 1010 -29.63 -24.53 18.95
N THR A 1011 -30.46 -25.51 18.56
CA THR A 1011 -31.02 -25.58 17.20
C THR A 1011 -31.91 -24.37 16.89
N VAL A 1012 -32.77 -23.93 17.82
CA VAL A 1012 -33.60 -22.72 17.64
C VAL A 1012 -32.71 -21.48 17.44
N ALA A 1013 -31.78 -21.26 18.36
CA ALA A 1013 -30.90 -20.10 18.38
C ALA A 1013 -30.01 -20.02 17.13
N ASN A 1014 -29.37 -21.12 16.75
CA ASN A 1014 -28.49 -21.18 15.58
C ASN A 1014 -29.24 -20.88 14.28
N ASN A 1015 -30.49 -21.35 14.14
CA ASN A 1015 -31.28 -21.04 12.96
C ASN A 1015 -31.62 -19.54 12.88
N LEU A 1016 -32.18 -18.97 13.94
CA LEU A 1016 -32.56 -17.55 13.96
C LEU A 1016 -31.34 -16.62 13.75
N GLN A 1017 -30.19 -16.93 14.36
CA GLN A 1017 -28.93 -16.21 14.12
C GLN A 1017 -28.47 -16.25 12.65
N ASN A 1018 -28.68 -17.36 11.95
CA ASN A 1018 -28.36 -17.51 10.52
C ASN A 1018 -29.48 -16.99 9.59
N ASN A 1019 -30.46 -16.23 10.09
CA ASN A 1019 -31.68 -15.81 9.38
C ASN A 1019 -32.55 -16.96 8.85
N HIS A 1020 -32.36 -18.19 9.36
CA HIS A 1020 -33.19 -19.34 9.03
C HIS A 1020 -34.52 -19.28 9.79
N ASN A 1021 -35.38 -18.37 9.34
CA ASN A 1021 -36.56 -17.96 10.10
C ASN A 1021 -37.76 -18.88 9.79
N PRO A 1022 -38.32 -19.58 10.79
CA PRO A 1022 -39.56 -20.33 10.64
C PRO A 1022 -40.76 -19.38 10.64
N VAL A 1023 -41.94 -19.89 10.27
CA VAL A 1023 -43.18 -19.11 10.23
C VAL A 1023 -44.21 -19.69 11.20
N ILE A 1024 -44.86 -18.82 11.96
CA ILE A 1024 -46.01 -19.15 12.80
C ILE A 1024 -47.29 -18.86 12.01
N PHE A 1025 -48.24 -19.80 12.02
CA PHE A 1025 -49.59 -19.58 11.50
C PHE A 1025 -50.57 -19.33 12.66
N LEU A 1026 -51.23 -18.16 12.66
CA LEU A 1026 -52.10 -17.72 13.75
C LEU A 1026 -53.18 -16.75 13.25
N GLU A 1027 -54.45 -16.96 13.63
CA GLU A 1027 -55.60 -16.12 13.21
C GLU A 1027 -55.64 -15.85 11.69
N ASP A 1028 -55.50 -16.92 10.90
CA ASP A 1028 -55.46 -16.91 9.42
C ASP A 1028 -54.34 -16.06 8.79
N LYS A 1029 -53.34 -15.68 9.59
CA LYS A 1029 -52.16 -14.90 9.20
C LYS A 1029 -50.86 -15.66 9.41
N TRP A 1030 -49.83 -15.22 8.67
CA TRP A 1030 -48.48 -15.78 8.67
C TRP A 1030 -47.50 -14.80 9.31
N TYR A 1031 -46.70 -15.27 10.27
CA TYR A 1031 -45.74 -14.48 11.02
C TYR A 1031 -44.34 -15.10 10.96
N GLU A 1032 -43.40 -14.45 10.27
CA GLU A 1032 -41.98 -14.81 10.30
C GLU A 1032 -41.44 -14.59 11.73
N LEU A 1033 -40.95 -15.65 12.37
CA LEU A 1033 -40.27 -15.55 13.66
C LEU A 1033 -38.80 -15.22 13.43
N ARG A 1034 -38.36 -14.09 13.98
CA ARG A 1034 -36.99 -13.58 13.91
C ARG A 1034 -36.41 -13.45 15.32
N GLY A 1035 -35.09 -13.52 15.45
CA GLY A 1035 -34.40 -13.27 16.72
C GLY A 1035 -32.95 -13.75 16.69
N SER A 1036 -32.40 -14.05 17.87
CA SER A 1036 -31.03 -14.55 18.05
C SER A 1036 -30.94 -15.62 19.14
N SER A 1037 -29.83 -15.70 19.87
CA SER A 1037 -29.58 -16.70 20.93
C SER A 1037 -30.22 -16.39 22.29
N THR A 1038 -30.98 -15.31 22.41
CA THR A 1038 -31.68 -14.87 23.63
C THR A 1038 -33.16 -14.61 23.32
N LEU A 1039 -34.07 -14.95 24.23
CA LEU A 1039 -35.51 -14.79 23.97
C LEU A 1039 -35.92 -13.32 23.84
N ASP A 1040 -35.26 -12.39 24.54
CA ASP A 1040 -35.54 -10.95 24.48
C ASP A 1040 -35.37 -10.33 23.08
N SER A 1041 -34.62 -10.98 22.20
CA SER A 1041 -34.46 -10.61 20.79
C SER A 1041 -35.55 -11.14 19.86
N PHE A 1042 -36.54 -11.88 20.37
CA PHE A 1042 -37.57 -12.50 19.53
C PHE A 1042 -38.61 -11.48 19.08
N GLN A 1043 -38.94 -11.50 17.79
CA GLN A 1043 -39.96 -10.65 17.18
C GLN A 1043 -40.73 -11.38 16.08
N LEU A 1044 -41.97 -10.95 15.85
CA LEU A 1044 -42.80 -11.43 14.75
C LEU A 1044 -42.99 -10.34 13.67
N VAL A 1045 -42.86 -10.76 12.41
CA VAL A 1045 -43.10 -9.93 11.21
C VAL A 1045 -44.19 -10.58 10.36
N GLU A 1046 -45.26 -9.85 10.07
CA GLU A 1046 -46.38 -10.35 9.26
C GLU A 1046 -45.98 -10.54 7.79
N LEU A 1047 -46.47 -11.61 7.16
CA LEU A 1047 -46.23 -11.96 5.75
C LEU A 1047 -47.56 -11.96 4.95
N PRO A 1048 -47.55 -11.52 3.68
CA PRO A 1048 -46.44 -10.87 2.96
C PRO A 1048 -46.18 -9.45 3.48
N ARG A 1049 -44.98 -8.91 3.25
CA ARG A 1049 -44.55 -7.63 3.82
C ARG A 1049 -45.16 -6.43 3.09
N ILE A 1050 -46.37 -6.06 3.49
CA ILE A 1050 -46.96 -4.76 3.12
C ILE A 1050 -46.13 -3.66 3.81
N SER A 1051 -45.81 -2.59 3.09
CA SER A 1051 -44.62 -1.73 3.31
C SER A 1051 -44.59 -0.83 4.57
N SER A 1052 -45.40 -1.10 5.60
CA SER A 1052 -45.39 -0.37 6.88
C SER A 1052 -46.12 -1.14 7.99
N PHE A 1053 -45.47 -2.12 8.62
CA PHE A 1053 -46.01 -2.80 9.82
C PHE A 1053 -44.97 -2.99 10.92
N ASN A 1054 -45.45 -2.95 12.17
CA ASN A 1054 -44.63 -2.94 13.37
C ASN A 1054 -44.03 -4.33 13.64
N GLU A 1055 -42.73 -4.39 13.92
CA GLU A 1055 -42.11 -5.57 14.53
C GLU A 1055 -42.72 -5.80 15.92
N ILE A 1056 -43.37 -6.95 16.12
CA ILE A 1056 -43.98 -7.26 17.42
C ILE A 1056 -42.91 -7.87 18.33
N GLN A 1057 -42.22 -6.99 19.05
CA GLN A 1057 -41.15 -7.34 20.00
C GLN A 1057 -41.66 -8.19 21.17
N MET A 1058 -40.84 -9.13 21.66
CA MET A 1058 -41.15 -9.91 22.85
C MET A 1058 -40.89 -9.12 24.14
N HIS A 1059 -41.88 -9.08 25.02
CA HIS A 1059 -41.68 -8.60 26.38
C HIS A 1059 -41.09 -9.72 27.24
N ALA A 1060 -39.77 -9.68 27.43
CA ALA A 1060 -39.04 -10.62 28.26
C ALA A 1060 -39.29 -10.41 29.76
N THR A 1061 -39.50 -11.51 30.48
CA THR A 1061 -39.48 -11.55 31.94
C THR A 1061 -38.22 -12.28 32.38
N GLY A 1062 -37.28 -11.53 32.98
CA GLY A 1062 -36.00 -12.07 33.43
C GLY A 1062 -36.18 -13.20 34.47
N SER A 1063 -35.52 -14.33 34.23
CA SER A 1063 -35.59 -15.48 35.14
C SER A 1063 -34.65 -15.34 36.35
N GLN A 1064 -34.93 -16.13 37.39
CA GLN A 1064 -34.05 -16.34 38.54
C GLN A 1064 -33.19 -17.61 38.42
N TYR A 1065 -33.37 -18.42 37.38
CA TYR A 1065 -32.66 -19.69 37.18
C TYR A 1065 -31.92 -19.71 35.85
N GLU A 1066 -30.63 -20.05 35.90
CA GLU A 1066 -29.76 -20.25 34.74
C GLU A 1066 -30.35 -21.27 33.75
N GLY A 1067 -30.19 -21.01 32.45
CA GLY A 1067 -30.77 -21.84 31.37
C GLY A 1067 -32.28 -21.66 31.14
N THR A 1068 -32.98 -20.88 31.96
CA THR A 1068 -34.41 -20.56 31.76
C THR A 1068 -34.62 -19.09 31.43
N GLU A 1069 -35.49 -18.82 30.47
CA GLU A 1069 -35.99 -17.49 30.08
C GLU A 1069 -37.46 -17.66 29.67
N ASN A 1070 -38.25 -16.61 29.79
CA ASN A 1070 -39.58 -16.57 29.20
C ASN A 1070 -39.99 -15.13 28.80
N GLY A 1071 -41.07 -15.03 28.03
CA GLY A 1071 -41.69 -13.76 27.71
C GLY A 1071 -42.90 -13.92 26.80
N THR A 1072 -43.51 -12.80 26.44
CA THR A 1072 -44.79 -12.78 25.72
C THR A 1072 -44.74 -11.83 24.52
N ILE A 1073 -45.22 -12.30 23.37
CA ILE A 1073 -45.50 -11.48 22.18
C ILE A 1073 -47.02 -11.23 22.11
N VAL A 1074 -47.44 -9.98 21.87
CA VAL A 1074 -48.86 -9.60 21.81
C VAL A 1074 -49.28 -9.33 20.37
N ILE A 1075 -50.06 -10.24 19.79
CA ILE A 1075 -50.53 -10.16 18.40
C ILE A 1075 -51.97 -9.64 18.44
N ASN A 1076 -52.17 -8.39 18.02
CA ASN A 1076 -53.40 -7.60 18.16
C ASN A 1076 -53.86 -7.42 19.62
N LYS A 1077 -54.41 -8.48 20.19
CA LYS A 1077 -54.88 -8.61 21.58
C LYS A 1077 -54.62 -10.01 22.17
N ARG A 1078 -54.22 -11.01 21.37
CA ARG A 1078 -53.82 -12.34 21.89
C ARG A 1078 -52.37 -12.31 22.36
N MET A 1079 -52.05 -13.21 23.28
CA MET A 1079 -50.71 -13.36 23.82
C MET A 1079 -50.15 -14.74 23.46
N LEU A 1080 -48.98 -14.76 22.85
CA LEU A 1080 -48.20 -15.96 22.61
C LEU A 1080 -47.02 -15.98 23.60
N PHE A 1081 -47.02 -16.96 24.49
CA PHE A 1081 -46.01 -17.12 25.52
C PHE A 1081 -44.88 -18.04 25.05
N PHE A 1082 -43.65 -17.59 25.24
CA PHE A 1082 -42.41 -18.28 24.89
C PHE A 1082 -41.68 -18.65 26.18
N GLN A 1083 -41.26 -19.91 26.31
CA GLN A 1083 -40.56 -20.39 27.51
C GLN A 1083 -39.44 -21.38 27.14
N LYS A 1084 -38.25 -21.20 27.72
CA LYS A 1084 -37.22 -22.24 27.79
C LYS A 1084 -37.59 -23.24 28.88
N GLU A 1085 -37.89 -24.48 28.50
CA GLU A 1085 -38.25 -25.58 29.41
C GLU A 1085 -37.12 -26.62 29.41
N PHE A 1086 -36.67 -27.05 30.61
CA PHE A 1086 -35.77 -28.19 30.73
C PHE A 1086 -36.53 -29.49 30.46
N VAL A 1087 -36.02 -30.30 29.54
CA VAL A 1087 -36.56 -31.61 29.18
C VAL A 1087 -35.47 -32.66 29.34
N GLU A 1088 -35.72 -33.68 30.15
CA GLU A 1088 -34.84 -34.85 30.25
C GLU A 1088 -35.16 -35.82 29.09
N ILE A 1089 -34.19 -36.10 28.24
CA ILE A 1089 -34.30 -37.03 27.11
C ILE A 1089 -33.09 -37.98 27.18
N ASP A 1090 -33.36 -39.29 27.26
CA ASP A 1090 -32.35 -40.35 27.35
C ASP A 1090 -31.29 -40.12 28.45
N GLY A 1091 -31.72 -39.56 29.60
CA GLY A 1091 -30.85 -39.23 30.75
C GLY A 1091 -29.99 -37.97 30.57
N ASN A 1092 -30.17 -37.20 29.49
CA ASN A 1092 -29.53 -35.92 29.26
C ASN A 1092 -30.54 -34.77 29.40
N PHE A 1093 -30.14 -33.70 30.06
CA PHE A 1093 -30.92 -32.46 30.10
C PHE A 1093 -30.73 -31.69 28.79
N LYS A 1094 -31.84 -31.39 28.10
CA LYS A 1094 -31.91 -30.41 27.02
C LYS A 1094 -32.79 -29.25 27.43
N ILE A 1095 -32.63 -28.12 26.75
CA ILE A 1095 -33.53 -26.97 26.87
C ILE A 1095 -34.33 -26.93 25.58
N ASN A 1096 -35.67 -26.96 25.64
CA ASN A 1096 -36.51 -26.77 24.45
C ASN A 1096 -37.22 -25.41 24.55
N LEU A 1097 -37.53 -24.79 23.40
CA LEU A 1097 -38.49 -23.70 23.36
C LEU A 1097 -39.92 -24.29 23.34
N VAL A 1098 -40.76 -23.76 24.20
CA VAL A 1098 -42.20 -24.05 24.24
C VAL A 1098 -42.96 -22.77 23.91
N MET A 1099 -43.78 -22.82 22.86
CA MET A 1099 -44.69 -21.76 22.46
C MET A 1099 -46.12 -22.16 22.86
N THR A 1100 -46.77 -21.33 23.66
CA THR A 1100 -48.12 -21.57 24.21
C THR A 1100 -49.01 -20.36 23.94
N PRO A 1101 -50.07 -20.46 23.13
CA PRO A 1101 -51.08 -19.41 23.01
C PRO A 1101 -51.85 -19.31 24.34
N LEU A 1102 -51.84 -18.13 24.96
CA LEU A 1102 -52.54 -17.92 26.23
C LEU A 1102 -54.05 -17.76 26.00
N PRO A 1103 -54.91 -18.32 26.89
CA PRO A 1103 -56.36 -18.21 26.76
C PRO A 1103 -56.91 -16.80 27.10
N GLN A 1104 -56.14 -15.98 27.80
CA GLN A 1104 -56.50 -14.61 28.14
C GLN A 1104 -55.97 -13.59 27.12
N TYR A 1105 -56.75 -12.55 26.84
CA TYR A 1105 -56.35 -11.43 25.97
C TYR A 1105 -55.66 -10.32 26.76
N LEU A 1106 -54.81 -9.53 26.11
CA LEU A 1106 -54.37 -8.25 26.65
C LEU A 1106 -55.41 -7.17 26.29
N LEU A 1107 -56.03 -6.58 27.31
CA LEU A 1107 -57.05 -5.54 27.17
C LEU A 1107 -56.37 -4.17 26.97
N ASN A 1108 -56.70 -3.52 25.85
CA ASN A 1108 -56.19 -2.20 25.46
C ASN A 1108 -57.35 -1.18 25.34
N ALA A 1109 -57.02 0.06 24.99
CA ALA A 1109 -57.96 1.17 24.84
C ALA A 1109 -58.88 1.09 23.59
N VAL A 1110 -58.79 0.03 22.79
CA VAL A 1110 -59.72 -0.28 21.67
C VAL A 1110 -60.70 -1.40 22.06
N GLY A 1111 -60.35 -2.16 23.10
CA GLY A 1111 -61.24 -3.15 23.71
C GLY A 1111 -61.59 -4.35 22.82
N PHE A 1112 -62.64 -5.07 23.23
CA PHE A 1112 -63.28 -6.10 22.43
C PHE A 1112 -64.70 -6.41 22.93
N ASN A 1113 -65.51 -6.99 22.06
CA ASN A 1113 -66.86 -7.45 22.41
C ASN A 1113 -66.80 -8.85 23.05
N VAL A 1114 -67.70 -9.09 24.01
CA VAL A 1114 -67.95 -10.38 24.67
C VAL A 1114 -69.45 -10.65 24.62
N SER A 1115 -69.84 -11.88 24.27
CA SER A 1115 -71.24 -12.31 24.21
C SER A 1115 -71.51 -13.46 25.18
N ALA A 1116 -72.77 -13.67 25.59
CA ALA A 1116 -73.15 -14.81 26.42
C ALA A 1116 -72.93 -16.20 25.79
N THR A 1117 -72.61 -16.27 24.48
CA THR A 1117 -72.15 -17.52 23.84
C THR A 1117 -70.72 -17.91 24.25
N GLN A 1118 -69.94 -16.93 24.75
CA GLN A 1118 -68.60 -17.09 25.31
C GLN A 1118 -68.72 -17.09 26.84
N THR A 1119 -68.96 -18.26 27.43
CA THR A 1119 -69.37 -18.44 28.84
C THR A 1119 -68.50 -17.69 29.86
N PHE A 1120 -67.21 -17.60 29.57
CA PHE A 1120 -66.22 -16.80 30.30
C PHE A 1120 -65.22 -16.22 29.30
N GLN A 1121 -64.84 -14.96 29.46
CA GLN A 1121 -63.74 -14.34 28.73
C GLN A 1121 -62.68 -13.83 29.72
N MET A 1122 -61.49 -14.41 29.64
CA MET A 1122 -60.34 -14.01 30.45
C MET A 1122 -59.53 -12.90 29.77
N PHE A 1123 -58.98 -11.97 30.56
CA PHE A 1123 -58.08 -10.92 30.09
C PHE A 1123 -57.09 -10.44 31.17
N GLN A 1124 -56.03 -9.75 30.76
CA GLN A 1124 -55.14 -8.97 31.61
C GLN A 1124 -55.19 -7.49 31.15
N THR A 1125 -55.01 -6.53 32.06
CA THR A 1125 -54.88 -5.10 31.66
C THR A 1125 -53.44 -4.68 31.40
N GLU A 1126 -52.47 -5.51 31.75
CA GLU A 1126 -51.04 -5.29 31.52
C GLU A 1126 -50.30 -6.63 31.55
N LEU A 1127 -49.15 -6.70 30.88
CA LEU A 1127 -48.39 -7.94 30.74
C LEU A 1127 -47.90 -8.43 32.11
N ASN A 1128 -48.17 -9.71 32.39
CA ASN A 1128 -47.91 -10.36 33.68
C ASN A 1128 -48.74 -9.81 34.86
N GLY A 1129 -49.79 -9.02 34.59
CA GLY A 1129 -50.78 -8.63 35.60
C GLY A 1129 -51.75 -9.78 35.97
N PRO A 1130 -52.62 -9.58 36.97
CA PRO A 1130 -53.64 -10.57 37.35
C PRO A 1130 -54.57 -10.92 36.19
N VAL A 1131 -55.00 -12.18 36.10
CA VAL A 1131 -55.99 -12.61 35.11
C VAL A 1131 -57.40 -12.32 35.64
N TYR A 1132 -58.12 -11.49 34.91
CA TYR A 1132 -59.50 -11.13 35.18
C TYR A 1132 -60.44 -12.00 34.35
N THR A 1133 -61.47 -12.56 34.97
CA THR A 1133 -62.51 -13.37 34.32
C THR A 1133 -63.81 -12.60 34.28
N LEU A 1134 -64.19 -12.18 33.07
CA LEU A 1134 -65.49 -11.61 32.75
C LEU A 1134 -66.47 -12.73 32.39
N SER A 1135 -67.65 -12.73 33.02
CA SER A 1135 -68.78 -13.59 32.64
C SER A 1135 -70.00 -12.72 32.37
N VAL A 1136 -70.70 -13.05 31.27
CA VAL A 1136 -71.80 -12.28 30.71
C VAL A 1136 -72.95 -13.24 30.48
N VAL A 1137 -74.10 -12.99 31.10
CA VAL A 1137 -75.28 -13.85 30.99
C VAL A 1137 -76.56 -13.03 30.92
N SER A 1138 -77.54 -13.53 30.16
CA SER A 1138 -78.88 -12.95 30.06
C SER A 1138 -79.54 -12.88 31.44
N SER A 1139 -80.10 -11.73 31.81
CA SER A 1139 -80.83 -11.62 33.07
C SER A 1139 -82.23 -12.21 32.97
N ASP A 1140 -82.76 -12.72 34.10
CA ASP A 1140 -84.20 -12.99 34.26
C ASP A 1140 -85.05 -11.68 34.25
N ILE A 1141 -84.39 -10.51 34.27
CA ILE A 1141 -85.03 -9.19 34.16
C ILE A 1141 -84.88 -8.68 32.71
N GLU A 1142 -86.03 -8.56 32.03
CA GLU A 1142 -86.14 -8.01 30.68
C GLU A 1142 -85.46 -6.63 30.57
N GLY A 1143 -84.64 -6.45 29.53
CA GLY A 1143 -83.88 -5.22 29.30
C GLY A 1143 -82.53 -5.12 30.01
N PHE A 1144 -82.03 -6.18 30.67
CA PHE A 1144 -80.73 -6.17 31.36
C PHE A 1144 -79.82 -7.36 31.03
N VAL A 1145 -78.51 -7.09 30.95
CA VAL A 1145 -77.43 -8.08 30.96
C VAL A 1145 -76.87 -8.21 32.37
N GLN A 1146 -76.67 -9.43 32.87
CA GLN A 1146 -75.93 -9.66 34.11
C GLN A 1146 -74.44 -9.80 33.82
N VAL A 1147 -73.65 -8.90 34.40
CA VAL A 1147 -72.19 -8.84 34.25
C VAL A 1147 -71.52 -9.20 35.57
N THR A 1148 -70.59 -10.14 35.53
CA THR A 1148 -69.73 -10.50 36.68
C THR A 1148 -68.27 -10.40 36.26
N LEU A 1149 -67.47 -9.66 37.03
CA LEU A 1149 -66.02 -9.59 36.88
C LEU A 1149 -65.35 -10.08 38.17
N ASN A 1150 -64.47 -11.06 38.04
CA ASN A 1150 -63.68 -11.60 39.15
C ASN A 1150 -62.19 -11.55 38.77
N ASP A 1151 -61.30 -11.53 39.75
CA ASP A 1151 -59.94 -12.06 39.57
C ASP A 1151 -59.85 -13.49 40.12
N GLU A 1152 -58.64 -13.99 40.37
CA GLU A 1152 -58.41 -15.35 40.88
C GLU A 1152 -58.91 -15.57 42.32
N ILE A 1153 -59.12 -14.48 43.09
CA ILE A 1153 -59.37 -14.53 44.53
C ILE A 1153 -60.76 -13.96 44.87
N GLU A 1154 -61.16 -12.86 44.24
CA GLU A 1154 -62.41 -12.17 44.59
C GLU A 1154 -63.25 -11.63 43.42
N ARG A 1155 -64.50 -11.34 43.73
CA ARG A 1155 -65.48 -10.74 42.82
C ARG A 1155 -65.38 -9.22 42.88
N ILE A 1156 -64.65 -8.65 41.93
CA ILE A 1156 -64.44 -7.20 41.79
C ILE A 1156 -65.74 -6.47 41.43
N TYR A 1157 -66.56 -7.05 40.54
CA TYR A 1157 -67.81 -6.44 40.12
C TYR A 1157 -68.92 -7.47 39.89
N PHE A 1158 -70.15 -7.05 40.22
CA PHE A 1158 -71.38 -7.75 39.85
C PHE A 1158 -72.50 -6.72 39.71
N GLY A 1159 -73.24 -6.78 38.60
CA GLY A 1159 -74.34 -5.86 38.35
C GLY A 1159 -75.25 -6.32 37.22
N LEU A 1160 -76.43 -5.70 37.17
CA LEU A 1160 -77.34 -5.75 36.03
C LEU A 1160 -77.22 -4.43 35.27
N LEU A 1161 -76.92 -4.49 33.97
CA LEU A 1161 -76.71 -3.32 33.13
C LEU A 1161 -77.71 -3.32 31.97
N PRO A 1162 -78.47 -2.23 31.76
CA PRO A 1162 -79.31 -2.08 30.58
C PRO A 1162 -78.45 -1.68 29.36
N GLU A 1163 -79.07 -1.73 28.19
CA GLU A 1163 -78.45 -1.31 26.92
C GLU A 1163 -77.91 0.13 26.97
N ASN A 1164 -76.75 0.36 26.37
CA ASN A 1164 -76.07 1.67 26.30
C ASN A 1164 -75.59 2.23 27.66
N GLU A 1165 -75.62 1.46 28.75
CA GLU A 1165 -75.09 1.89 30.06
C GLU A 1165 -73.57 1.63 30.18
N GLU A 1166 -72.80 2.70 30.39
CA GLU A 1166 -71.36 2.65 30.69
C GLU A 1166 -71.09 2.26 32.16
N ARG A 1167 -70.11 1.38 32.40
CA ARG A 1167 -69.55 1.11 33.74
C ARG A 1167 -68.04 1.12 33.75
N ARG A 1168 -67.49 2.09 34.49
CA ARG A 1168 -66.07 2.19 34.81
C ARG A 1168 -65.79 1.48 36.12
N ILE A 1169 -64.97 0.44 36.08
CA ILE A 1169 -64.62 -0.43 37.21
C ILE A 1169 -63.12 -0.25 37.50
N LEU A 1170 -62.76 -0.02 38.78
CA LEU A 1170 -61.37 0.01 39.22
C LEU A 1170 -60.93 -1.41 39.58
N LEU A 1171 -59.83 -1.88 38.99
CA LEU A 1171 -59.26 -3.21 39.21
C LEU A 1171 -58.27 -3.23 40.39
N SER A 1172 -57.93 -4.44 40.83
CA SER A 1172 -56.92 -4.71 41.88
C SER A 1172 -55.51 -4.18 41.53
N THR A 1173 -55.18 -3.95 40.25
CA THR A 1173 -53.95 -3.27 39.78
C THR A 1173 -54.00 -1.75 39.85
N GLY A 1174 -55.17 -1.15 40.08
CA GLY A 1174 -55.39 0.30 39.94
C GLY A 1174 -55.64 0.76 38.50
N ASN A 1175 -55.55 -0.13 37.51
CA ASN A 1175 -56.11 0.11 36.18
C ASN A 1175 -57.64 0.25 36.27
N ILE A 1176 -58.21 1.12 35.44
CA ILE A 1176 -59.65 1.16 35.19
C ILE A 1176 -59.95 0.25 33.99
N VAL A 1177 -61.16 -0.31 33.94
CA VAL A 1177 -61.76 -0.84 32.71
C VAL A 1177 -63.16 -0.26 32.54
N THR A 1178 -63.55 -0.02 31.31
CA THR A 1178 -64.91 0.40 30.96
C THR A 1178 -65.65 -0.77 30.31
N ILE A 1179 -66.88 -1.01 30.74
CA ILE A 1179 -67.81 -2.01 30.21
C ILE A 1179 -69.06 -1.29 29.71
N ASP A 1180 -69.40 -1.51 28.45
CA ASP A 1180 -70.51 -0.86 27.74
C ASP A 1180 -71.45 -1.93 27.16
N VAL A 1181 -72.74 -1.92 27.51
CA VAL A 1181 -73.70 -2.90 26.94
C VAL A 1181 -74.09 -2.48 25.52
N VAL A 1182 -73.71 -3.29 24.53
CA VAL A 1182 -73.90 -3.00 23.09
C VAL A 1182 -75.25 -3.52 22.59
N ASP A 1183 -75.68 -4.70 23.07
CA ASP A 1183 -76.93 -5.34 22.66
C ASP A 1183 -77.42 -6.24 23.82
N VAL A 1184 -78.63 -6.00 24.34
CA VAL A 1184 -79.21 -6.82 25.41
C VAL A 1184 -79.78 -8.13 24.87
N GLU A 1185 -80.44 -8.12 23.72
CA GLU A 1185 -81.11 -9.30 23.12
C GLU A 1185 -80.09 -10.39 22.73
N GLN A 1186 -78.98 -9.97 22.11
CA GLN A 1186 -77.84 -10.85 21.81
C GLN A 1186 -76.89 -11.02 23.03
N THR A 1187 -77.14 -10.27 24.10
CA THR A 1187 -76.35 -10.28 25.34
C THR A 1187 -74.86 -10.03 25.07
N ILE A 1188 -74.57 -8.93 24.34
CA ILE A 1188 -73.23 -8.48 23.95
C ILE A 1188 -72.87 -7.22 24.74
N LEU A 1189 -71.67 -7.21 25.33
CA LEU A 1189 -71.02 -6.00 25.85
C LEU A 1189 -69.68 -5.77 25.15
N HIS A 1190 -69.22 -4.53 25.17
CA HIS A 1190 -67.85 -4.14 24.86
C HIS A 1190 -67.08 -3.90 26.17
N ILE A 1191 -65.81 -4.33 26.23
CA ILE A 1191 -64.90 -4.03 27.35
C ILE A 1191 -63.60 -3.44 26.81
N GLN A 1192 -63.11 -2.37 27.45
CA GLN A 1192 -61.90 -1.61 27.08
C GLN A 1192 -61.13 -1.15 28.34
N LYS A 1193 -59.84 -0.78 28.20
CA LYS A 1193 -58.97 -0.28 29.27
C LYS A 1193 -58.84 1.26 29.24
#